data_AF-A0A2F0APU9-F1
#
_entry.id   AF-A0A2F0APU9-F1
#
_cell.length_a   1.000
_cell.length_b   1.000
_cell.length_c   1.000
_cell.angle_alpha   90.00
_cell.angle_beta   90.00
_cell.angle_gamma   90.00
#
_symmetry.space_group_name_H-M   'P 1'
#
loop_
_entity.id
_entity.type
_entity.pdbx_description
1 polymer ?
#
loop_
_entity_poly.entity_id
_entity_poly.type
_entity_poly.pdbx_seq_one_letter_code
_entity_poly.pdbx_strand_id
1 'polypeptide(L)'
;MLSFLPLRCHPLWTLCLISCLWIGCGDGSGERPLPDAGGSEQSDARGQTPTTDGAQAASTDAESLADGSEIPLDATIQGTDGQTTPTRDAGTDPEADEGVDAALPLDDPDRNEDGQLNILVIGTNRSIEDRGEAFSPDQIARDLQAILSGDNALDDTINVVAEDIYRTQVITTGYGQRGDNYDWPYHCHSLAQYFVWPDGREGRLANLLGNGEHDWDHVVIAGDPHIVSTLPGYHALGINQIAQAITNGGAQPHLLMPWPRESSADSITEFAKFTRRISHFSAVDLPLIPAGIAWTGLSAEQRDTAAMHPTPKGAYLAAAAIYSQLLGRSASSSEYTVDDALADAAMTAYTEESQGQADWTPRAFVTAFHAGGISDRVLNFNHTGTSSERGILRGLRWVLGQANVRLDNGGDAPIDFNYGRANTEFEAHKRYRVAPDEFNYSIGFPMQDNSNHGNTSMLYGLDKRRSNDENGTDLGVARKMARDGELPHARAVPIRTLFVRMKEFLPNLSAYADGWHMNHDLDKATGAFMYTMLTGHCALPDEPADQDSNEWRSWIAHKVGYETAWQLMHLTGTAPCFRVLPESADSVSIGANHPAALSISFAKEPRHPVTVTLTTEGGAAVGIDPSELVFTAENYNTPQVVEMSLNGQTPDQTVTLSAQTQSNDIGFNGLTDRWTYSVTR
;
A
#
# COMPACT_ATOMS: atom_id res chain seq x y z
N MET A 1 25.71 -10.56 44.24
CA MET A 1 25.88 -11.31 42.99
C MET A 1 24.94 -10.67 41.99
N LEU A 2 25.52 -9.98 41.00
CA LEU A 2 24.81 -9.27 39.94
C LEU A 2 24.31 -10.27 38.91
N SER A 3 23.04 -10.14 38.52
CA SER A 3 22.45 -10.86 37.38
C SER A 3 22.19 -9.84 36.28
N PHE A 4 22.89 -10.02 35.16
CA PHE A 4 22.78 -9.23 33.94
C PHE A 4 21.48 -9.60 33.19
N LEU A 5 20.66 -8.59 32.90
CA LEU A 5 19.63 -8.63 31.86
C LEU A 5 20.28 -8.21 30.52
N PRO A 6 19.97 -8.86 29.38
CA PRO A 6 20.47 -8.43 28.09
C PRO A 6 19.65 -7.22 27.59
N LEU A 7 20.36 -6.15 27.24
CA LEU A 7 19.83 -4.98 26.55
C LEU A 7 19.31 -5.38 25.16
N ARG A 8 18.02 -5.11 24.92
CA ARG A 8 17.45 -5.03 23.57
C ARG A 8 17.78 -3.64 23.01
N CYS A 9 18.49 -3.59 21.89
CA CYS A 9 18.61 -2.39 21.08
C CYS A 9 17.36 -2.26 20.21
N HIS A 10 16.46 -1.34 20.57
CA HIS A 10 15.48 -0.77 19.65
C HIS A 10 16.04 0.54 19.08
N PRO A 11 15.92 0.82 17.77
CA PRO A 11 16.23 2.13 17.25
C PRO A 11 15.09 3.10 17.64
N LEU A 12 15.37 3.94 18.63
CA LEU A 12 14.54 5.07 19.02
C LEU A 12 14.55 6.12 17.90
N TRP A 13 13.41 6.26 17.22
CA TRP A 13 13.12 7.44 16.40
C TRP A 13 12.92 8.63 17.34
N THR A 14 13.93 9.49 17.44
CA THR A 14 13.82 10.76 18.18
C THR A 14 13.42 11.85 17.20
N LEU A 15 12.15 12.27 17.25
CA LEU A 15 11.68 13.51 16.63
C LEU A 15 12.36 14.70 17.35
N CYS A 16 13.33 15.31 16.69
CA CYS A 16 13.94 16.55 17.16
C CYS A 16 13.08 17.74 16.70
N LEU A 17 12.18 18.19 17.58
CA LEU A 17 11.42 19.45 17.41
C LEU A 17 12.37 20.64 17.63
N ILE A 18 12.77 21.31 16.56
CA ILE A 18 13.41 22.63 16.64
C ILE A 18 12.31 23.69 16.58
N SER A 19 11.96 24.24 17.74
CA SER A 19 11.16 25.46 17.84
C SER A 19 12.03 26.68 17.53
N CYS A 20 11.77 27.37 16.42
CA CYS A 20 12.28 28.73 16.22
C CYS A 20 11.11 29.73 16.22
N LEU A 21 10.97 30.44 17.34
CA LEU A 21 10.31 31.74 17.42
C LEU A 21 10.99 32.72 16.47
N TRP A 22 10.22 33.41 15.62
CA TRP A 22 10.61 34.74 15.15
C TRP A 22 9.38 35.66 15.14
N ILE A 23 9.44 36.68 16.00
CA ILE A 23 8.57 37.87 16.02
C ILE A 23 9.34 38.98 15.29
N GLY A 24 8.68 39.69 14.36
CA GLY A 24 9.26 40.91 13.79
C GLY A 24 8.43 41.53 12.66
N CYS A 25 7.77 42.65 12.98
CA CYS A 25 6.86 43.48 12.17
C CYS A 25 7.42 44.05 10.84
N GLY A 26 6.51 44.48 9.97
CA GLY A 26 6.80 45.52 8.95
C GLY A 26 5.69 45.75 7.92
N ASP A 27 4.96 46.85 8.07
CA ASP A 27 3.86 47.37 7.24
C ASP A 27 4.18 47.60 5.75
N GLY A 28 3.14 47.65 4.89
CA GLY A 28 3.28 48.23 3.55
C GLY A 28 2.08 48.12 2.61
N SER A 29 1.19 49.10 2.68
CA SER A 29 0.04 49.43 1.81
C SER A 29 0.25 49.37 0.28
N GLY A 30 -0.83 49.08 -0.47
CA GLY A 30 -0.95 49.51 -1.88
C GLY A 30 -2.14 48.94 -2.66
N GLU A 31 -3.23 49.70 -2.73
CA GLU A 31 -4.45 49.45 -3.53
C GLU A 31 -4.29 49.64 -5.06
N ARG A 32 -4.93 48.74 -5.84
CA ARG A 32 -5.69 48.93 -7.12
C ARG A 32 -4.95 49.36 -8.42
N PRO A 33 -5.57 49.27 -9.63
CA PRO A 33 -6.77 48.51 -10.08
C PRO A 33 -6.59 47.69 -11.40
N LEU A 34 -7.63 46.91 -11.70
CA LEU A 34 -8.01 46.27 -12.98
C LEU A 34 -7.90 47.18 -14.21
N PRO A 35 -7.84 46.57 -15.41
CA PRO A 35 -8.93 46.85 -16.34
C PRO A 35 -9.54 45.62 -17.04
N ASP A 36 -10.77 45.89 -17.45
CA ASP A 36 -11.77 45.09 -18.15
C ASP A 36 -11.44 44.72 -19.60
N ALA A 37 -12.18 43.68 -20.02
CA ALA A 37 -12.80 43.47 -21.32
C ALA A 37 -11.96 43.11 -22.57
N GLY A 38 -12.32 41.94 -23.12
CA GLY A 38 -12.88 41.93 -24.48
C GLY A 38 -12.22 40.98 -25.49
N GLY A 39 -12.99 40.00 -25.94
CA GLY A 39 -13.21 39.85 -27.38
C GLY A 39 -12.60 38.66 -28.12
N SER A 40 -13.53 37.92 -28.74
CA SER A 40 -13.46 37.23 -30.02
C SER A 40 -12.71 35.90 -30.17
N GLU A 41 -13.54 34.87 -30.32
CA GLU A 41 -13.43 33.79 -31.31
C GLU A 41 -12.68 34.20 -32.59
N GLN A 42 -11.72 33.36 -33.01
CA GLN A 42 -11.65 32.97 -34.42
C GLN A 42 -10.88 31.65 -34.60
N SER A 43 -11.59 30.74 -35.25
CA SER A 43 -11.10 29.54 -35.93
C SER A 43 -9.86 29.80 -36.77
N ASP A 44 -8.92 28.85 -36.80
CA ASP A 44 -8.34 28.44 -38.08
C ASP A 44 -7.77 27.02 -38.03
N ALA A 45 -8.36 26.19 -38.88
CA ALA A 45 -7.83 24.91 -39.27
C ALA A 45 -6.66 25.12 -40.23
N ARG A 46 -5.57 24.36 -40.05
CA ARG A 46 -4.68 23.96 -41.14
C ARG A 46 -3.87 22.74 -40.71
N GLY A 47 -4.17 21.61 -41.35
CA GLY A 47 -3.35 20.42 -41.29
C GLY A 47 -2.02 20.63 -41.99
N GLN A 48 -1.00 19.93 -41.51
CA GLN A 48 0.22 19.58 -42.24
C GLN A 48 0.90 18.41 -41.51
N THR A 49 0.88 17.25 -42.15
CA THR A 49 1.87 16.16 -42.03
C THR A 49 2.62 16.09 -43.37
N PRO A 50 3.71 15.32 -43.50
CA PRO A 50 4.76 14.97 -42.53
C PRO A 50 6.16 15.23 -43.14
N THR A 51 7.22 15.25 -42.34
CA THR A 51 8.55 14.86 -42.85
C THR A 51 9.27 13.96 -41.86
N THR A 52 9.73 12.85 -42.41
CA THR A 52 10.69 11.88 -41.90
C THR A 52 12.08 12.51 -41.85
N ASP A 53 12.89 12.08 -40.87
CA ASP A 53 14.27 11.60 -41.06
C ASP A 53 15.11 11.81 -39.81
N GLY A 54 16.04 10.87 -39.58
CA GLY A 54 17.30 11.18 -38.91
C GLY A 54 17.62 10.35 -37.68
N ALA A 55 17.86 9.04 -37.86
CA ALA A 55 18.68 8.26 -36.95
C ALA A 55 20.13 8.79 -36.97
N GLN A 56 20.74 8.97 -35.80
CA GLN A 56 22.21 8.98 -35.69
C GLN A 56 22.70 8.61 -34.28
N ALA A 57 23.38 7.46 -34.27
CA ALA A 57 24.60 7.09 -33.56
C ALA A 57 24.74 7.36 -32.05
N ALA A 58 24.75 6.26 -31.31
CA ALA A 58 25.38 6.11 -30.01
C ALA A 58 26.92 6.13 -30.14
N SER A 59 27.59 6.82 -29.20
CA SER A 59 29.01 6.64 -28.92
C SER A 59 29.17 5.97 -27.56
N THR A 60 29.88 4.85 -27.58
CA THR A 60 30.39 4.08 -26.45
C THR A 60 31.55 4.81 -25.78
N ASP A 61 31.54 4.90 -24.46
CA ASP A 61 32.76 5.03 -23.66
C ASP A 61 32.64 4.10 -22.45
N ALA A 62 33.46 3.05 -22.47
CA ALA A 62 33.68 2.12 -21.38
C ALA A 62 35.05 2.43 -20.80
N GLU A 63 35.12 2.80 -19.52
CA GLU A 63 36.36 2.88 -18.77
C GLU A 63 36.42 1.77 -17.73
N SER A 64 37.52 1.02 -17.82
CA SER A 64 37.96 -0.06 -16.95
C SER A 64 38.82 0.46 -15.80
N LEU A 65 38.62 -0.03 -14.58
CA LEU A 65 39.62 -0.03 -13.49
C LEU A 65 39.44 -1.36 -12.71
N ALA A 66 40.38 -2.31 -12.85
CA ALA A 66 41.53 -2.56 -11.96
C ALA A 66 41.08 -3.18 -10.61
N ASP A 67 41.24 -4.49 -10.45
CA ASP A 67 42.42 -5.18 -9.86
C ASP A 67 42.60 -4.90 -8.36
N GLY A 68 42.44 -5.95 -7.56
CA GLY A 68 42.44 -5.92 -6.10
C GLY A 68 42.71 -7.32 -5.53
N SER A 69 43.99 -7.55 -5.30
CA SER A 69 44.66 -8.72 -4.72
C SER A 69 44.07 -9.31 -3.43
N GLU A 70 44.21 -10.63 -3.34
CA GLU A 70 44.13 -11.54 -2.20
C GLU A 70 44.93 -11.10 -0.94
N ILE A 71 44.38 -11.35 0.26
CA ILE A 71 45.11 -11.88 1.44
C ILE A 71 44.13 -12.75 2.29
N PRO A 72 44.51 -13.97 2.72
CA PRO A 72 43.68 -14.87 3.52
C PRO A 72 43.93 -14.72 5.02
N LEU A 73 42.91 -14.95 5.85
CA LEU A 73 43.10 -15.18 7.29
C LEU A 73 42.23 -16.36 7.75
N ASP A 74 42.94 -17.47 7.90
CA ASP A 74 42.58 -18.70 8.60
C ASP A 74 42.75 -18.47 10.12
N ALA A 75 41.76 -18.88 10.92
CA ALA A 75 41.94 -19.12 12.35
C ALA A 75 40.83 -20.04 12.89
N THR A 76 41.16 -21.32 12.89
CA THR A 76 40.52 -22.43 13.60
C THR A 76 40.47 -22.19 15.12
N ILE A 77 39.34 -22.43 15.78
CA ILE A 77 39.31 -22.89 17.18
C ILE A 77 38.25 -23.99 17.35
N GLN A 78 38.73 -25.17 17.74
CA GLN A 78 37.99 -26.32 18.23
C GLN A 78 37.67 -26.19 19.73
N GLY A 79 36.60 -26.84 20.17
CA GLY A 79 36.35 -27.23 21.57
C GLY A 79 34.89 -27.65 21.76
N THR A 80 34.50 -28.89 21.46
CA THR A 80 34.41 -30.07 22.35
C THR A 80 33.43 -29.96 23.53
N ASP A 81 32.45 -30.87 23.45
CA ASP A 81 31.82 -31.69 24.50
C ASP A 81 30.86 -31.05 25.52
N GLY A 82 29.66 -31.64 25.62
CA GLY A 82 28.70 -31.33 26.67
C GLY A 82 27.35 -32.03 26.56
N GLN A 83 27.35 -33.35 26.39
CA GLN A 83 26.20 -34.23 26.37
C GLN A 83 25.50 -34.28 27.75
N THR A 84 24.21 -33.95 27.83
CA THR A 84 23.28 -34.58 28.81
C THR A 84 21.83 -34.47 28.34
N THR A 85 21.28 -35.59 27.90
CA THR A 85 19.85 -35.88 27.86
C THR A 85 19.37 -36.20 29.27
N PRO A 86 18.12 -35.87 29.63
CA PRO A 86 17.34 -36.73 30.51
C PRO A 86 16.07 -37.23 29.82
N THR A 87 15.91 -38.54 29.90
CA THR A 87 14.76 -39.36 29.55
C THR A 87 13.57 -39.20 30.50
N ARG A 88 12.38 -39.52 29.95
CA ARG A 88 11.16 -40.07 30.58
C ARG A 88 10.39 -39.16 31.54
N ASP A 89 9.09 -39.00 31.32
CA ASP A 89 8.14 -40.01 31.81
C ASP A 89 6.78 -39.94 31.09
N ALA A 90 6.16 -41.11 30.98
CA ALA A 90 4.82 -41.30 30.46
C ALA A 90 3.88 -41.58 31.64
N GLY A 91 2.71 -40.96 31.60
CA GLY A 91 1.53 -41.36 32.38
C GLY A 91 1.16 -40.37 33.46
N THR A 92 0.00 -39.73 33.30
CA THR A 92 -1.26 -40.13 33.95
C THR A 92 -2.35 -39.15 33.52
N ASP A 93 -3.42 -39.65 32.92
CA ASP A 93 -4.72 -38.96 32.92
C ASP A 93 -5.17 -38.73 34.37
N PRO A 94 -5.75 -37.56 34.65
CA PRO A 94 -6.90 -37.52 35.52
C PRO A 94 -8.05 -36.76 34.86
N GLU A 95 -9.17 -37.46 34.79
CA GLU A 95 -10.51 -37.02 35.17
C GLU A 95 -11.06 -35.72 34.58
N ALA A 96 -12.15 -35.90 33.83
CA ALA A 96 -13.13 -34.89 33.47
C ALA A 96 -13.58 -34.11 34.72
N ASP A 97 -13.28 -32.81 34.73
CA ASP A 97 -13.90 -31.83 35.61
C ASP A 97 -14.84 -30.96 34.76
N GLU A 98 -16.13 -30.99 35.10
CA GLU A 98 -17.13 -30.06 34.59
C GLU A 98 -16.83 -28.67 35.20
N GLY A 99 -16.02 -27.89 34.50
CA GLY A 99 -15.66 -26.52 34.87
C GLY A 99 -16.40 -25.52 34.00
N VAL A 100 -17.22 -24.71 34.65
CA VAL A 100 -17.94 -23.54 34.14
C VAL A 100 -17.08 -22.71 33.18
N ASP A 101 -17.69 -22.35 32.05
CA ASP A 101 -17.22 -21.41 31.03
C ASP A 101 -16.78 -20.08 31.66
N ALA A 102 -15.54 -20.03 32.16
CA ALA A 102 -14.92 -18.82 32.64
C ALA A 102 -14.46 -18.06 31.40
N ALA A 103 -15.35 -17.19 30.91
CA ALA A 103 -14.98 -16.13 29.98
C ALA A 103 -13.66 -15.50 30.47
N LEU A 104 -12.66 -15.48 29.58
CA LEU A 104 -11.41 -14.77 29.83
C LEU A 104 -11.77 -13.35 30.32
N PRO A 105 -11.07 -12.81 31.34
CA PRO A 105 -11.31 -11.44 31.75
C PRO A 105 -11.11 -10.54 30.53
N LEU A 106 -12.16 -9.82 30.16
CA LEU A 106 -12.06 -8.79 29.12
C LEU A 106 -11.10 -7.73 29.64
N ASP A 107 -10.11 -7.38 28.82
CA ASP A 107 -9.22 -6.26 29.13
C ASP A 107 -10.07 -5.00 29.36
N ASP A 108 -9.65 -4.18 30.33
CA ASP A 108 -10.28 -2.90 30.63
C ASP A 108 -10.33 -2.03 29.35
N PRO A 109 -11.50 -1.49 28.95
CA PRO A 109 -11.59 -0.57 27.82
C PRO A 109 -10.81 0.73 28.05
N ASP A 110 -10.62 1.18 29.29
CA ASP A 110 -9.67 2.25 29.63
C ASP A 110 -8.26 1.65 29.62
N ARG A 111 -7.50 1.92 28.55
CA ARG A 111 -6.20 1.28 28.30
C ARG A 111 -5.06 2.03 28.96
N ASN A 112 -5.22 3.33 29.21
CA ASN A 112 -4.21 4.16 29.83
C ASN A 112 -4.43 4.31 31.36
N GLU A 113 -5.52 3.76 31.88
CA GLU A 113 -5.91 3.73 33.29
C GLU A 113 -6.05 5.14 33.90
N ASP A 114 -6.52 6.11 33.10
CA ASP A 114 -6.67 7.50 33.52
C ASP A 114 -8.07 7.85 34.09
N GLY A 115 -9.00 6.88 34.05
CA GLY A 115 -10.39 7.01 34.48
C GLY A 115 -11.29 7.68 33.44
N GLN A 116 -10.84 7.79 32.20
CA GLN A 116 -11.60 8.29 31.06
C GLN A 116 -11.50 7.30 29.90
N LEU A 117 -12.65 6.91 29.34
CA LEU A 117 -12.69 6.14 28.12
C LEU A 117 -12.80 7.08 26.91
N ASN A 118 -11.69 7.34 26.24
CA ASN A 118 -11.58 8.23 25.11
C ASN A 118 -11.55 7.45 23.78
N ILE A 119 -12.56 7.69 22.94
CA ILE A 119 -12.72 7.00 21.66
C ILE A 119 -12.84 8.01 20.51
N LEU A 120 -11.99 7.85 19.50
CA LEU A 120 -12.09 8.61 18.24
C LEU A 120 -12.70 7.74 17.14
N VAL A 121 -13.73 8.23 16.46
CA VAL A 121 -14.36 7.59 15.29
C VAL A 121 -14.05 8.39 14.04
N ILE A 122 -13.14 7.87 13.22
CA ILE A 122 -12.71 8.47 11.96
C ILE A 122 -13.58 7.93 10.82
N GLY A 123 -14.16 8.82 10.03
CA GLY A 123 -14.96 8.46 8.87
C GLY A 123 -15.04 9.60 7.85
N THR A 124 -15.98 9.51 6.91
CA THR A 124 -16.18 10.58 5.92
C THR A 124 -17.64 10.99 5.83
N ASN A 125 -17.89 12.29 5.80
CA ASN A 125 -19.20 12.84 5.47
C ASN A 125 -19.39 13.09 3.98
N ARG A 126 -18.37 12.83 3.13
CA ARG A 126 -18.46 12.96 1.68
C ARG A 126 -17.73 11.87 0.91
N SER A 127 -18.48 11.17 0.06
CA SER A 127 -17.89 10.22 -0.88
C SER A 127 -17.07 10.94 -1.96
N ILE A 128 -16.04 10.28 -2.48
CA ILE A 128 -15.24 10.73 -3.63
C ILE A 128 -16.08 10.80 -4.90
N GLU A 129 -17.13 9.99 -4.97
CA GLU A 129 -18.12 10.02 -6.03
C GLU A 129 -19.17 11.10 -5.72
N ASP A 130 -19.41 12.05 -6.63
CA ASP A 130 -20.29 13.21 -6.38
C ASP A 130 -21.74 12.81 -6.03
N ARG A 131 -22.17 11.63 -6.46
CA ARG A 131 -23.48 11.02 -6.13
C ARG A 131 -23.33 9.77 -5.27
N GLY A 132 -22.13 9.51 -4.77
CA GLY A 132 -21.84 8.45 -3.83
C GLY A 132 -22.29 8.82 -2.43
N GLU A 133 -22.53 7.80 -1.63
CA GLU A 133 -23.04 7.94 -0.28
C GLU A 133 -21.89 7.68 0.68
N ALA A 134 -21.56 8.72 1.46
CA ALA A 134 -20.53 8.65 2.48
C ALA A 134 -20.95 7.73 3.63
N PHE A 135 -20.01 7.26 4.45
CA PHE A 135 -20.32 6.53 5.68
C PHE A 135 -19.96 7.43 6.86
N SER A 136 -20.93 8.23 7.30
CA SER A 136 -20.74 9.31 8.27
C SER A 136 -20.39 8.77 9.67
N PRO A 137 -19.34 9.28 10.33
CA PRO A 137 -18.99 8.90 11.69
C PRO A 137 -19.87 9.61 12.75
N ASP A 138 -20.55 10.70 12.39
CA ASP A 138 -21.16 11.63 13.37
C ASP A 138 -22.26 10.98 14.19
N GLN A 139 -23.16 10.23 13.55
CA GLN A 139 -24.24 9.54 14.27
C GLN A 139 -23.73 8.31 15.02
N ILE A 140 -22.73 7.62 14.46
CA ILE A 140 -22.10 6.46 15.09
C ILE A 140 -21.46 6.88 16.43
N ALA A 141 -20.70 7.96 16.44
CA ALA A 141 -20.09 8.49 17.66
C ALA A 141 -21.14 8.91 18.70
N ARG A 142 -22.23 9.56 18.26
CA ARG A 142 -23.33 9.94 19.17
C ARG A 142 -24.02 8.74 19.80
N ASP A 143 -24.34 7.72 19.00
CA ASP A 143 -24.99 6.51 19.51
C ASP A 143 -24.03 5.72 20.40
N LEU A 144 -22.74 5.63 20.05
CA LEU A 144 -21.73 4.96 20.86
C LEU A 144 -21.53 5.65 22.22
N GLN A 145 -21.44 6.99 22.25
CA GLN A 145 -21.41 7.76 23.49
C GLN A 145 -22.61 7.40 24.38
N ALA A 146 -23.81 7.38 23.81
CA ALA A 146 -25.03 7.12 24.56
C ALA A 146 -25.09 5.67 25.09
N ILE A 147 -24.68 4.68 24.28
CA ILE A 147 -24.60 3.27 24.69
C ILE A 147 -23.62 3.12 25.87
N LEU A 148 -22.40 3.66 25.75
CA LEU A 148 -21.37 3.54 26.78
C LEU A 148 -21.76 4.30 28.06
N SER A 149 -22.29 5.51 27.95
CA SER A 149 -22.75 6.28 29.13
C SER A 149 -24.00 5.68 29.80
N GLY A 150 -24.76 4.84 29.10
CA GLY A 150 -25.89 4.09 29.67
C GLY A 150 -25.48 2.75 30.29
N ASP A 151 -24.19 2.39 30.26
CA ASP A 151 -23.69 1.13 30.79
C ASP A 151 -23.23 1.30 32.24
N ASN A 152 -24.07 0.89 33.19
CA ASN A 152 -23.81 1.01 34.61
C ASN A 152 -22.63 0.15 35.13
N ALA A 153 -22.01 -0.68 34.28
CA ALA A 153 -20.80 -1.42 34.65
C ALA A 153 -19.51 -0.66 34.34
N LEU A 154 -19.59 0.46 33.61
CA LEU A 154 -18.47 1.37 33.37
C LEU A 154 -18.52 2.50 34.40
N ASP A 155 -17.39 2.74 35.08
CA ASP A 155 -17.24 3.84 36.04
C ASP A 155 -16.48 5.04 35.45
N ASP A 156 -16.00 4.93 34.21
CA ASP A 156 -15.14 5.91 33.54
C ASP A 156 -15.90 7.12 32.99
N THR A 157 -15.18 8.22 32.82
CA THR A 157 -15.70 9.37 32.07
C THR A 157 -15.63 9.07 30.58
N ILE A 158 -16.79 8.91 29.94
CA ILE A 158 -16.86 8.52 28.52
C ILE A 158 -16.75 9.75 27.61
N ASN A 159 -15.80 9.73 26.67
CA ASN A 159 -15.67 10.72 25.60
C ASN A 159 -15.59 10.04 24.23
N VAL A 160 -16.60 10.24 23.38
CA VAL A 160 -16.58 9.75 22.00
C VAL A 160 -16.62 10.91 21.02
N VAL A 161 -15.60 11.01 20.17
CA VAL A 161 -15.44 12.10 19.19
C VAL A 161 -15.50 11.56 17.77
N ALA A 162 -16.23 12.24 16.88
CA ALA A 162 -16.20 11.95 15.45
C ALA A 162 -15.20 12.85 14.72
N GLU A 163 -14.43 12.30 13.79
CA GLU A 163 -13.60 13.07 12.85
C GLU A 163 -13.97 12.78 11.40
N ASP A 164 -14.31 13.84 10.67
CA ASP A 164 -14.51 13.81 9.22
C ASP A 164 -13.18 14.00 8.49
N ILE A 165 -12.83 13.03 7.64
CA ILE A 165 -11.62 13.12 6.81
C ILE A 165 -11.81 14.02 5.59
N TYR A 166 -13.05 14.38 5.23
CA TYR A 166 -13.29 15.20 4.05
C TYR A 166 -12.74 16.62 4.24
N ARG A 167 -11.87 17.04 3.32
CA ARG A 167 -11.25 18.37 3.34
C ARG A 167 -11.18 18.92 1.91
N THR A 168 -11.16 20.24 1.79
CA THR A 168 -10.95 20.90 0.50
C THR A 168 -10.09 22.14 0.66
N GLN A 169 -9.26 22.40 -0.34
CA GLN A 169 -8.41 23.58 -0.39
C GLN A 169 -8.25 24.04 -1.83
N VAL A 170 -8.26 25.36 -2.04
CA VAL A 170 -7.94 25.95 -3.35
C VAL A 170 -6.44 26.13 -3.43
N ILE A 171 -5.82 25.51 -4.44
CA ILE A 171 -4.37 25.53 -4.66
C ILE A 171 -4.07 26.12 -6.03
N THR A 172 -3.20 27.12 -6.06
CA THR A 172 -2.61 27.61 -7.31
C THR A 172 -1.75 26.50 -7.92
N THR A 173 -2.15 26.06 -9.10
CA THR A 173 -1.53 24.97 -9.86
C THR A 173 -0.96 25.55 -11.15
N GLY A 174 0.32 25.32 -11.41
CA GLY A 174 0.91 25.60 -12.71
C GLY A 174 0.58 24.46 -13.67
N TYR A 175 -0.18 24.75 -14.73
CA TYR A 175 -0.63 23.75 -15.68
C TYR A 175 0.04 23.92 -17.05
N GLY A 176 0.37 22.79 -17.67
CA GLY A 176 1.05 22.76 -18.96
C GLY A 176 2.51 23.24 -18.93
N GLN A 177 3.17 23.16 -20.09
CA GLN A 177 4.60 23.47 -20.22
C GLN A 177 4.94 24.92 -19.89
N ARG A 178 4.03 25.86 -20.15
CA ARG A 178 4.21 27.29 -19.84
C ARG A 178 4.05 27.60 -18.34
N GLY A 179 3.46 26.68 -17.58
CA GLY A 179 3.18 26.89 -16.16
C GLY A 179 2.10 27.94 -15.93
N ASP A 180 1.07 27.95 -16.78
CA ASP A 180 -0.05 28.88 -16.62
C ASP A 180 -0.74 28.60 -15.28
N ASN A 181 -1.02 29.66 -14.51
CA ASN A 181 -1.53 29.53 -13.15
C ASN A 181 -3.04 29.36 -13.15
N TYR A 182 -3.51 28.35 -12.44
CA TYR A 182 -4.92 28.10 -12.20
C TYR A 182 -5.19 27.81 -10.74
N ASP A 183 -6.18 28.47 -10.16
CA ASP A 183 -6.64 28.18 -8.81
C ASP A 183 -7.74 27.12 -8.88
N TRP A 184 -7.42 25.92 -8.40
CA TRP A 184 -8.32 24.78 -8.46
C TRP A 184 -8.64 24.22 -7.07
N PRO A 185 -9.88 23.77 -6.83
CA PRO A 185 -10.21 23.04 -5.62
C PRO A 185 -9.62 21.63 -5.70
N TYR A 186 -8.87 21.26 -4.67
CA TYR A 186 -8.44 19.90 -4.37
C TYR A 186 -9.29 19.36 -3.23
N HIS A 187 -9.46 18.04 -3.21
CA HIS A 187 -10.32 17.36 -2.25
C HIS A 187 -9.61 16.17 -1.62
N CYS A 188 -9.78 16.03 -0.31
CA CYS A 188 -9.39 14.87 0.47
C CYS A 188 -10.64 14.01 0.71
N HIS A 189 -10.60 12.76 0.29
CA HIS A 189 -11.66 11.75 0.44
C HIS A 189 -11.12 10.41 0.96
N SER A 190 -9.85 10.10 0.68
CA SER A 190 -9.20 8.87 1.11
C SER A 190 -8.46 9.06 2.43
N LEU A 191 -8.36 7.99 3.20
CA LEU A 191 -7.54 7.93 4.41
C LEU A 191 -6.06 8.21 4.12
N ALA A 192 -5.57 7.80 2.95
CA ALA A 192 -4.19 8.05 2.53
C ALA A 192 -3.93 9.54 2.31
N GLN A 193 -4.81 10.24 1.58
CA GLN A 193 -4.70 11.69 1.40
C GLN A 193 -4.90 12.43 2.72
N TYR A 194 -5.80 11.98 3.60
CA TYR A 194 -6.02 12.54 4.93
C TYR A 194 -4.75 12.55 5.79
N PHE A 195 -4.04 11.41 5.82
CA PHE A 195 -2.79 11.25 6.59
C PHE A 195 -1.71 12.25 6.14
N VAL A 196 -1.66 12.55 4.85
CA VAL A 196 -0.61 13.39 4.25
C VAL A 196 -1.06 14.78 3.84
N TRP A 197 -2.35 15.12 4.00
CA TRP A 197 -2.91 16.41 3.61
C TRP A 197 -2.12 17.52 4.30
N PRO A 198 -1.53 18.49 3.58
CA PRO A 198 -0.58 19.42 4.19
C PRO A 198 -1.20 20.32 5.26
N ASP A 199 -2.40 20.85 5.02
CA ASP A 199 -3.02 21.81 5.94
C ASP A 199 -3.41 21.12 7.25
N GLY A 200 -2.89 21.66 8.36
CA GLY A 200 -3.14 21.13 9.70
C GLY A 200 -2.57 19.72 9.93
N ARG A 201 -1.61 19.26 9.11
CA ARG A 201 -1.04 17.91 9.23
C ARG A 201 -0.43 17.65 10.61
N GLU A 202 0.36 18.60 11.11
CA GLU A 202 1.04 18.45 12.40
C GLU A 202 0.04 18.23 13.54
N GLY A 203 -0.98 19.08 13.65
CA GLY A 203 -2.03 18.93 14.66
C GLY A 203 -2.84 17.64 14.50
N ARG A 204 -3.14 17.24 13.25
CA ARG A 204 -3.82 15.97 12.97
C ARG A 204 -2.99 14.75 13.38
N LEU A 205 -1.69 14.74 13.07
CA LEU A 205 -0.80 13.66 13.49
C LEU A 205 -0.62 13.64 15.01
N ALA A 206 -0.52 14.81 15.65
CA ALA A 206 -0.51 14.91 17.11
C ALA A 206 -1.80 14.34 17.72
N ASN A 207 -2.96 14.63 17.13
CA ASN A 207 -4.24 14.05 17.56
C ASN A 207 -4.26 12.52 17.44
N LEU A 208 -3.81 11.96 16.31
CA LEU A 208 -3.74 10.50 16.13
C LEU A 208 -2.78 9.83 17.14
N LEU A 209 -1.76 10.55 17.60
CA LEU A 209 -0.80 10.08 18.61
C LEU A 209 -1.30 10.25 20.06
N GLY A 210 -2.53 10.73 20.29
CA GLY A 210 -3.03 11.02 21.66
C GLY A 210 -2.47 12.31 22.28
N ASN A 211 -1.72 13.11 21.52
CA ASN A 211 -1.14 14.38 21.98
C ASN A 211 -2.06 15.59 21.69
N GLY A 212 -3.35 15.32 21.44
CA GLY A 212 -4.36 16.30 21.07
C GLY A 212 -5.18 16.78 22.27
N GLU A 213 -6.49 16.88 22.07
CA GLU A 213 -7.45 17.19 23.14
C GLU A 213 -7.63 16.02 24.11
N HIS A 214 -7.58 14.79 23.58
CA HIS A 214 -7.73 13.55 24.33
C HIS A 214 -6.52 12.64 24.08
N ASP A 215 -6.14 11.90 25.13
CA ASP A 215 -5.29 10.71 25.00
C ASP A 215 -6.21 9.53 24.71
N TRP A 216 -6.08 8.90 23.55
CA TRP A 216 -7.07 7.95 23.06
C TRP A 216 -6.81 6.54 23.59
N ASP A 217 -7.85 5.85 24.05
CA ASP A 217 -7.79 4.40 24.30
C ASP A 217 -8.01 3.63 23.00
N HIS A 218 -8.99 4.10 22.23
CA HIS A 218 -9.43 3.44 21.02
C HIS A 218 -9.64 4.42 19.88
N VAL A 219 -9.22 4.03 18.68
CA VAL A 219 -9.51 4.79 17.46
C VAL A 219 -10.12 3.87 16.42
N VAL A 220 -11.37 4.12 16.08
CA VAL A 220 -12.15 3.38 15.09
C VAL A 220 -12.00 4.05 13.72
N ILE A 221 -11.55 3.30 12.72
CA ILE A 221 -11.25 3.81 11.37
C ILE A 221 -12.27 3.25 10.38
N ALA A 222 -12.95 4.13 9.66
CA ALA A 222 -13.84 3.78 8.54
C ALA A 222 -13.46 4.58 7.28
N GLY A 223 -13.63 3.96 6.11
CA GLY A 223 -13.39 4.59 4.81
C GLY A 223 -14.67 4.93 4.05
N ASP A 224 -14.51 5.69 2.97
CA ASP A 224 -15.55 5.88 1.95
C ASP A 224 -15.92 4.54 1.31
N PRO A 225 -17.18 4.06 1.39
CA PRO A 225 -17.60 2.80 0.77
C PRO A 225 -17.29 2.73 -0.74
N HIS A 226 -17.28 3.87 -1.44
CA HIS A 226 -16.90 3.89 -2.86
C HIS A 226 -15.41 3.56 -3.05
N ILE A 227 -14.52 4.06 -2.20
CA ILE A 227 -13.08 3.74 -2.27
C ILE A 227 -12.84 2.29 -1.84
N VAL A 228 -13.51 1.81 -0.79
CA VAL A 228 -13.40 0.40 -0.35
C VAL A 228 -13.76 -0.56 -1.49
N SER A 229 -14.83 -0.28 -2.22
CA SER A 229 -15.31 -1.14 -3.32
C SER A 229 -14.48 -1.05 -4.59
N THR A 230 -14.02 0.15 -4.97
CA THR A 230 -13.40 0.36 -6.28
C THR A 230 -11.88 0.39 -6.25
N LEU A 231 -11.31 0.80 -5.11
CA LEU A 231 -9.88 1.06 -4.90
C LEU A 231 -9.40 0.51 -3.54
N PRO A 232 -9.67 -0.76 -3.18
CA PRO A 232 -9.37 -1.31 -1.87
C PRO A 232 -7.88 -1.23 -1.50
N GLY A 233 -6.96 -1.27 -2.48
CA GLY A 233 -5.54 -1.07 -2.24
C GLY A 233 -5.24 0.28 -1.62
N TYR A 234 -5.86 1.33 -2.15
CA TYR A 234 -5.65 2.69 -1.66
C TYR A 234 -6.29 2.92 -0.29
N HIS A 235 -7.42 2.26 -0.04
CA HIS A 235 -8.02 2.19 1.29
C HIS A 235 -7.08 1.52 2.30
N ALA A 236 -6.49 0.37 1.94
CA ALA A 236 -5.52 -0.34 2.76
C ALA A 236 -4.28 0.49 3.08
N LEU A 237 -3.75 1.22 2.10
CA LEU A 237 -2.59 2.10 2.29
C LEU A 237 -2.86 3.15 3.38
N GLY A 238 -3.99 3.85 3.29
CA GLY A 238 -4.37 4.87 4.27
C GLY A 238 -4.65 4.32 5.66
N ILE A 239 -5.35 3.18 5.76
CA ILE A 239 -5.60 2.51 7.04
C ILE A 239 -4.29 2.18 7.73
N ASN A 240 -3.33 1.58 7.02
CA ASN A 240 -2.09 1.14 7.65
C ASN A 240 -1.22 2.32 8.13
N GLN A 241 -1.23 3.45 7.41
CA GLN A 241 -0.54 4.66 7.87
C GLN A 241 -1.18 5.22 9.16
N ILE A 242 -2.51 5.30 9.20
CA ILE A 242 -3.25 5.82 10.34
C ILE A 242 -3.14 4.88 11.55
N ALA A 243 -3.37 3.58 11.35
CA ALA A 243 -3.29 2.56 12.40
C ALA A 243 -1.90 2.50 13.06
N GLN A 244 -0.83 2.62 12.27
CA GLN A 244 0.53 2.72 12.80
C GLN A 244 0.73 3.97 13.67
N ALA A 245 0.21 5.13 13.25
CA ALA A 245 0.31 6.34 14.04
C ALA A 245 -0.46 6.23 15.37
N ILE A 246 -1.66 5.66 15.34
CA ILE A 246 -2.48 5.40 16.54
C ILE A 246 -1.74 4.47 17.51
N THR A 247 -1.20 3.35 17.01
CA THR A 247 -0.44 2.38 17.81
C THR A 247 0.81 3.02 18.43
N ASN A 248 1.49 3.92 17.70
CA ASN A 248 2.64 4.65 18.22
C ASN A 248 2.26 5.64 19.34
N GLY A 249 1.00 6.09 19.40
CA GLY A 249 0.44 6.89 20.49
C GLY A 249 0.04 6.07 21.71
N GLY A 250 -0.05 4.74 21.60
CA GLY A 250 -0.46 3.84 22.70
C GLY A 250 -1.92 3.37 22.61
N ALA A 251 -2.73 4.01 21.77
CA ALA A 251 -4.11 3.65 21.52
C ALA A 251 -4.26 2.35 20.68
N GLN A 252 -5.39 1.65 20.81
CA GLN A 252 -5.74 0.51 19.96
C GLN A 252 -6.51 0.97 18.72
N PRO A 253 -5.96 0.82 17.50
CA PRO A 253 -6.73 1.05 16.28
C PRO A 253 -7.71 -0.11 16.04
N HIS A 254 -8.89 0.21 15.51
CA HIS A 254 -9.90 -0.75 15.06
C HIS A 254 -10.35 -0.42 13.64
N LEU A 255 -10.60 -1.45 12.83
CA LEU A 255 -11.12 -1.28 11.47
C LEU A 255 -12.63 -1.53 11.45
N LEU A 256 -13.42 -0.48 11.28
CA LEU A 256 -14.86 -0.59 11.08
C LEU A 256 -15.15 -0.98 9.64
N MET A 257 -15.85 -2.11 9.44
CA MET A 257 -16.32 -2.52 8.12
C MET A 257 -17.58 -1.73 7.72
N PRO A 258 -17.48 -0.77 6.77
CA PRO A 258 -18.67 -0.09 6.27
C PRO A 258 -19.41 -0.98 5.27
N TRP A 259 -20.57 -0.52 4.81
CA TRP A 259 -21.30 -1.14 3.71
C TRP A 259 -21.77 -0.09 2.69
N PRO A 260 -21.96 -0.46 1.41
CA PRO A 260 -22.61 0.41 0.46
C PRO A 260 -24.11 0.53 0.79
N ARG A 261 -24.66 1.73 0.59
CA ARG A 261 -26.09 2.02 0.83
C ARG A 261 -26.99 1.06 0.04
N GLU A 262 -26.76 0.98 -1.27
CA GLU A 262 -27.36 -0.02 -2.14
C GLU A 262 -26.49 -1.27 -2.09
N SER A 263 -26.73 -2.15 -1.11
CA SER A 263 -25.96 -3.37 -0.91
C SER A 263 -26.74 -4.61 -1.34
N SER A 264 -26.07 -5.49 -2.10
CA SER A 264 -26.43 -6.90 -2.23
C SER A 264 -25.56 -7.76 -1.30
N ALA A 265 -26.00 -8.98 -0.99
CA ALA A 265 -25.19 -9.95 -0.23
C ALA A 265 -23.82 -10.19 -0.88
N ASP A 266 -23.75 -10.22 -2.22
CA ASP A 266 -22.50 -10.38 -2.97
C ASP A 266 -21.57 -9.17 -2.78
N SER A 267 -22.12 -7.95 -2.83
CA SER A 267 -21.33 -6.73 -2.62
C SER A 267 -20.74 -6.69 -1.21
N ILE A 268 -21.48 -7.11 -0.19
CA ILE A 268 -20.97 -7.12 1.18
C ILE A 268 -19.98 -8.25 1.41
N THR A 269 -20.17 -9.41 0.76
CA THR A 269 -19.19 -10.51 0.80
C THR A 269 -17.83 -10.05 0.29
N GLU A 270 -17.78 -9.30 -0.82
CA GLU A 270 -16.51 -8.76 -1.32
C GLU A 270 -15.92 -7.68 -0.40
N PHE A 271 -16.75 -6.80 0.19
CA PHE A 271 -16.27 -5.85 1.22
C PHE A 271 -15.67 -6.57 2.42
N ALA A 272 -16.31 -7.63 2.91
CA ALA A 272 -15.80 -8.44 4.02
C ALA A 272 -14.44 -9.03 3.67
N LYS A 273 -14.26 -9.57 2.45
CA LYS A 273 -12.96 -10.08 2.00
C LYS A 273 -11.87 -9.00 2.00
N PHE A 274 -12.15 -7.80 1.50
CA PHE A 274 -11.16 -6.71 1.53
C PHE A 274 -10.84 -6.28 2.95
N THR A 275 -11.85 -6.09 3.78
CA THR A 275 -11.69 -5.57 5.15
C THR A 275 -10.97 -6.58 6.04
N ARG A 276 -11.32 -7.87 5.96
CA ARG A 276 -10.60 -8.97 6.63
C ARG A 276 -9.14 -9.04 6.21
N ARG A 277 -8.83 -8.89 4.91
CA ARG A 277 -7.44 -8.85 4.42
C ARG A 277 -6.68 -7.68 5.00
N ILE A 278 -7.27 -6.48 5.02
CA ILE A 278 -6.60 -5.28 5.54
C ILE A 278 -6.34 -5.41 7.03
N SER A 279 -7.33 -5.85 7.80
CA SER A 279 -7.19 -6.13 9.24
C SER A 279 -6.08 -7.16 9.49
N HIS A 280 -6.17 -8.30 8.83
CA HIS A 280 -5.29 -9.43 9.10
C HIS A 280 -3.84 -9.23 8.65
N PHE A 281 -3.62 -8.53 7.54
CA PHE A 281 -2.28 -8.24 7.02
C PHE A 281 -1.80 -6.83 7.39
N SER A 282 -2.41 -6.21 8.41
CA SER A 282 -1.93 -4.92 8.91
C SER A 282 -0.53 -5.05 9.54
N ALA A 283 0.21 -3.95 9.56
CA ALA A 283 1.52 -3.88 10.21
C ALA A 283 1.42 -3.89 11.75
N VAL A 284 0.24 -3.56 12.28
CA VAL A 284 -0.09 -3.50 13.71
C VAL A 284 -1.31 -4.38 13.98
N ASP A 285 -1.60 -4.64 15.26
CA ASP A 285 -2.87 -5.30 15.61
C ASP A 285 -4.04 -4.37 15.26
N LEU A 286 -4.95 -4.86 14.42
CA LEU A 286 -6.06 -4.08 13.86
C LEU A 286 -7.34 -4.92 13.89
N PRO A 287 -8.01 -5.04 15.04
CA PRO A 287 -9.26 -5.78 15.16
C PRO A 287 -10.34 -5.26 14.20
N LEU A 288 -11.10 -6.19 13.63
CA LEU A 288 -12.18 -5.92 12.69
C LEU A 288 -13.52 -5.78 13.42
N ILE A 289 -14.21 -4.68 13.20
CA ILE A 289 -15.59 -4.45 13.67
C ILE A 289 -16.56 -4.77 12.51
N PRO A 290 -17.31 -5.89 12.56
CA PRO A 290 -18.02 -6.45 11.41
C PRO A 290 -19.41 -5.83 11.18
N ALA A 291 -19.55 -4.51 11.28
CA ALA A 291 -20.86 -3.83 11.21
C ALA A 291 -21.59 -4.06 9.88
N GLY A 292 -20.88 -4.09 8.75
CA GLY A 292 -21.48 -4.43 7.44
C GLY A 292 -22.00 -5.87 7.35
N ILE A 293 -21.37 -6.83 8.02
CA ILE A 293 -21.86 -8.22 8.10
C ILE A 293 -23.15 -8.24 8.92
N ALA A 294 -23.15 -7.59 10.09
CA ALA A 294 -24.35 -7.46 10.92
C ALA A 294 -25.52 -6.85 10.14
N TRP A 295 -25.28 -5.78 9.37
CA TRP A 295 -26.31 -5.12 8.56
C TRP A 295 -26.92 -6.06 7.52
N THR A 296 -26.10 -6.91 6.90
CA THR A 296 -26.54 -7.89 5.90
C THR A 296 -27.45 -8.96 6.49
N GLY A 297 -27.17 -9.37 7.73
CA GLY A 297 -27.96 -10.37 8.44
C GLY A 297 -29.39 -9.92 8.78
N LEU A 298 -29.65 -8.61 8.74
CA LEU A 298 -30.97 -8.06 9.07
C LEU A 298 -32.00 -8.29 7.96
N SER A 299 -33.25 -8.53 8.36
CA SER A 299 -34.43 -8.52 7.47
C SER A 299 -34.74 -7.11 6.96
N ALA A 300 -35.55 -7.02 5.90
CA ALA A 300 -35.94 -5.74 5.31
C ALA A 300 -36.73 -4.86 6.30
N GLU A 301 -37.49 -5.46 7.21
CA GLU A 301 -38.29 -4.78 8.24
C GLU A 301 -37.44 -4.24 9.40
N GLN A 302 -36.29 -4.88 9.65
CA GLN A 302 -35.35 -4.44 10.68
C GLN A 302 -34.56 -3.20 10.22
N ARG A 303 -34.30 -3.08 8.92
CA ARG A 303 -33.61 -1.95 8.30
C ARG A 303 -34.57 -0.75 8.15
N ASP A 304 -34.07 0.44 8.42
CA ASP A 304 -34.77 1.69 8.12
C ASP A 304 -34.34 2.27 6.76
N THR A 305 -35.08 3.27 6.30
CA THR A 305 -34.76 4.02 5.09
C THR A 305 -34.61 5.49 5.45
N ALA A 306 -33.41 6.05 5.30
CA ALA A 306 -33.12 7.45 5.54
C ALA A 306 -32.20 8.01 4.46
N ALA A 307 -32.22 9.33 4.26
CA ALA A 307 -31.36 9.99 3.26
C ALA A 307 -29.88 10.03 3.66
N MET A 308 -29.57 9.90 4.95
CA MET A 308 -28.19 9.80 5.45
C MET A 308 -27.68 8.37 5.40
N HIS A 309 -26.36 8.21 5.28
CA HIS A 309 -25.68 6.92 5.31
C HIS A 309 -24.50 6.94 6.31
N PRO A 310 -24.42 5.97 7.25
CA PRO A 310 -25.47 5.00 7.55
C PRO A 310 -26.78 5.68 7.97
N THR A 311 -27.89 4.97 7.77
CA THR A 311 -29.20 5.40 8.27
C THR A 311 -29.20 5.44 9.81
N PRO A 312 -30.17 6.06 10.50
CA PRO A 312 -30.22 6.05 11.97
C PRO A 312 -30.08 4.66 12.61
N LYS A 313 -30.82 3.64 12.13
CA LYS A 313 -30.62 2.26 12.63
C LYS A 313 -29.27 1.67 12.23
N GLY A 314 -28.76 2.03 11.05
CA GLY A 314 -27.42 1.61 10.63
C GLY A 314 -26.31 2.21 11.49
N ALA A 315 -26.45 3.47 11.91
CA ALA A 315 -25.52 4.14 12.79
C ALA A 315 -25.53 3.51 14.19
N TYR A 316 -26.72 3.26 14.73
CA TYR A 316 -26.87 2.52 15.98
C TYR A 316 -26.28 1.11 15.90
N LEU A 317 -26.51 0.36 14.82
CA LEU A 317 -25.92 -0.95 14.61
C LEU A 317 -24.38 -0.90 14.58
N ALA A 318 -23.81 0.09 13.89
CA ALA A 318 -22.36 0.27 13.85
C ALA A 318 -21.80 0.63 15.23
N ALA A 319 -22.48 1.50 15.99
CA ALA A 319 -22.13 1.83 17.37
C ALA A 319 -22.21 0.60 18.29
N ALA A 320 -23.27 -0.21 18.18
CA ALA A 320 -23.42 -1.45 18.92
C ALA A 320 -22.33 -2.48 18.57
N ALA A 321 -21.90 -2.54 17.30
CA ALA A 321 -20.80 -3.39 16.88
C ALA A 321 -19.46 -2.94 17.47
N ILE A 322 -19.21 -1.63 17.56
CA ILE A 322 -18.04 -1.08 18.26
C ILE A 322 -18.12 -1.47 19.74
N TYR A 323 -19.25 -1.25 20.40
CA TYR A 323 -19.45 -1.63 21.80
C TYR A 323 -19.18 -3.12 22.05
N SER A 324 -19.70 -4.02 21.20
CA SER A 324 -19.44 -5.46 21.32
C SER A 324 -17.97 -5.84 21.10
N GLN A 325 -17.26 -5.13 20.23
CA GLN A 325 -15.81 -5.31 20.06
C GLN A 325 -15.03 -4.91 21.33
N LEU A 326 -15.43 -3.83 21.99
CA LEU A 326 -14.73 -3.32 23.17
C LEU A 326 -15.03 -4.15 24.42
N LEU A 327 -16.29 -4.51 24.65
CA LEU A 327 -16.75 -5.11 25.91
C LEU A 327 -17.17 -6.58 25.79
N GLY A 328 -17.04 -7.20 24.61
CA GLY A 328 -17.39 -8.61 24.40
C GLY A 328 -18.84 -8.97 24.76
N ARG A 329 -19.77 -8.00 24.72
CA ARG A 329 -21.18 -8.20 25.06
C ARG A 329 -22.12 -7.34 24.21
N SER A 330 -23.42 -7.65 24.27
CA SER A 330 -24.44 -6.92 23.49
C SER A 330 -24.78 -5.56 24.11
N ALA A 331 -24.95 -4.55 23.26
CA ALA A 331 -25.41 -3.22 23.66
C ALA A 331 -26.85 -3.21 24.21
N SER A 332 -27.61 -4.31 24.06
CA SER A 332 -28.92 -4.49 24.71
C SER A 332 -28.84 -4.51 26.24
N SER A 333 -27.62 -4.64 26.80
CA SER A 333 -27.37 -4.51 28.24
C SER A 333 -27.26 -3.06 28.75
N SER A 334 -27.12 -2.07 27.85
CA SER A 334 -27.09 -0.65 28.19
C SER A 334 -28.50 -0.11 28.50
N GLU A 335 -28.59 0.89 29.37
CA GLU A 335 -29.83 1.66 29.57
C GLU A 335 -30.24 2.46 28.31
N TYR A 336 -29.28 2.73 27.42
CA TYR A 336 -29.54 3.31 26.12
C TYR A 336 -29.60 2.22 25.06
N THR A 337 -30.81 1.91 24.61
CA THR A 337 -31.05 1.03 23.46
C THR A 337 -32.06 1.65 22.50
N VAL A 338 -31.73 1.62 21.20
CA VAL A 338 -32.66 2.01 20.13
C VAL A 338 -33.51 0.83 19.69
N ASP A 339 -32.88 -0.35 19.58
CA ASP A 339 -33.49 -1.60 19.11
C ASP A 339 -32.60 -2.77 19.54
N ASP A 340 -33.07 -3.57 20.52
CA ASP A 340 -32.30 -4.70 21.07
C ASP A 340 -31.95 -5.74 20.00
N ALA A 341 -32.81 -5.92 18.99
CA ALA A 341 -32.53 -6.86 17.92
C ALA A 341 -31.33 -6.42 17.06
N LEU A 342 -31.09 -5.11 16.94
CA LEU A 342 -29.88 -4.61 16.26
C LEU A 342 -28.64 -4.83 17.12
N ALA A 343 -28.73 -4.55 18.42
CA ALA A 343 -27.63 -4.77 19.34
C ALA A 343 -27.20 -6.25 19.38
N ASP A 344 -28.16 -7.16 19.45
CA ASP A 344 -27.89 -8.60 19.46
C ASP A 344 -27.38 -9.11 18.10
N ALA A 345 -27.83 -8.51 16.99
CA ALA A 345 -27.28 -8.81 15.67
C ALA A 345 -25.81 -8.37 15.55
N ALA A 346 -25.44 -7.21 16.12
CA ALA A 346 -24.06 -6.76 16.17
C ALA A 346 -23.17 -7.71 17.00
N MET A 347 -23.65 -8.14 18.18
CA MET A 347 -22.94 -9.11 19.03
C MET A 347 -22.77 -10.48 18.34
N THR A 348 -23.81 -10.93 17.63
CA THR A 348 -23.76 -12.18 16.85
C THR A 348 -22.68 -12.09 15.77
N ALA A 349 -22.66 -11.01 14.99
CA ALA A 349 -21.64 -10.81 13.95
C ALA A 349 -20.21 -10.72 14.53
N TYR A 350 -20.02 -10.06 15.67
CA TYR A 350 -18.74 -10.04 16.39
C TYR A 350 -18.29 -11.45 16.81
N THR A 351 -19.20 -12.25 17.37
CA THR A 351 -18.90 -13.63 17.80
C THR A 351 -18.56 -14.52 16.60
N GLU A 352 -19.32 -14.41 15.51
CA GLU A 352 -19.07 -15.18 14.28
C GLU A 352 -17.77 -14.77 13.60
N GLU A 353 -17.44 -13.47 13.58
CA GLU A 353 -16.19 -12.98 12.97
C GLU A 353 -14.96 -13.40 13.77
N SER A 354 -15.02 -13.33 15.11
CA SER A 354 -13.91 -13.72 15.99
C SER A 354 -13.62 -15.23 15.99
N GLN A 355 -14.65 -16.06 15.72
CA GLN A 355 -14.51 -17.52 15.62
C GLN A 355 -14.32 -18.01 14.18
N GLY A 356 -14.67 -17.18 13.20
CA GLY A 356 -14.71 -17.54 11.79
C GLY A 356 -13.32 -17.67 11.18
N GLN A 357 -13.16 -18.66 10.28
CA GLN A 357 -11.99 -18.71 9.43
C GLN A 357 -12.20 -17.80 8.22
N ALA A 358 -11.31 -16.82 8.05
CA ALA A 358 -11.37 -15.92 6.91
C ALA A 358 -11.11 -16.66 5.58
N ASP A 359 -11.89 -16.28 4.55
CA ASP A 359 -11.71 -16.74 3.19
C ASP A 359 -10.53 -16.00 2.53
N TRP A 360 -9.43 -16.72 2.34
CA TRP A 360 -8.20 -16.22 1.71
C TRP A 360 -8.13 -16.49 0.20
N THR A 361 -9.24 -16.91 -0.43
CA THR A 361 -9.26 -17.10 -1.88
C THR A 361 -8.87 -15.83 -2.64
N PRO A 362 -8.16 -15.95 -3.78
CA PRO A 362 -7.76 -14.80 -4.58
C PRO A 362 -8.94 -13.89 -4.93
N ARG A 363 -8.69 -12.58 -4.93
CA ARG A 363 -9.72 -11.59 -5.28
C ARG A 363 -10.09 -11.74 -6.76
N ALA A 364 -11.38 -11.95 -7.04
CA ALA A 364 -11.89 -11.97 -8.42
C ALA A 364 -11.95 -10.54 -9.03
N PHE A 365 -12.08 -9.53 -8.17
CA PHE A 365 -12.14 -8.13 -8.58
C PHE A 365 -10.77 -7.57 -8.98
N VAL A 366 -10.68 -7.07 -10.22
CA VAL A 366 -9.48 -6.42 -10.75
C VAL A 366 -9.59 -4.90 -10.58
N THR A 367 -8.58 -4.29 -10.00
CA THR A 367 -8.46 -2.83 -9.83
C THR A 367 -7.34 -2.27 -10.70
N ALA A 368 -7.26 -0.95 -10.81
CA ALA A 368 -6.14 -0.28 -11.47
C ALA A 368 -4.78 -0.51 -10.78
N PHE A 369 -4.75 -1.04 -9.56
CA PHE A 369 -3.54 -1.35 -8.79
C PHE A 369 -3.33 -2.87 -8.58
N HIS A 370 -4.02 -3.71 -9.35
CA HIS A 370 -3.86 -5.16 -9.27
C HIS A 370 -2.52 -5.61 -9.87
N ALA A 371 -1.97 -6.74 -9.44
CA ALA A 371 -0.73 -7.28 -10.02
C ALA A 371 -0.88 -7.62 -11.52
N GLY A 372 0.23 -7.60 -12.26
CA GLY A 372 0.31 -7.99 -13.66
C GLY A 372 0.66 -9.47 -13.87
N GLY A 373 1.52 -10.04 -13.01
CA GLY A 373 1.93 -11.44 -13.09
C GLY A 373 2.82 -11.78 -14.30
N ILE A 374 3.57 -10.82 -14.84
CA ILE A 374 4.57 -11.07 -15.88
C ILE A 374 5.80 -11.76 -15.27
N SER A 375 6.20 -12.91 -15.83
CA SER A 375 7.33 -13.74 -15.35
C SER A 375 8.52 -13.79 -16.33
N ASP A 376 8.48 -12.93 -17.34
CA ASP A 376 9.43 -12.93 -18.46
C ASP A 376 10.79 -12.41 -18.00
N ARG A 377 11.87 -13.05 -18.51
CA ARG A 377 13.26 -12.62 -18.24
C ARG A 377 13.65 -11.34 -18.99
N VAL A 378 12.90 -11.03 -20.04
CA VAL A 378 13.07 -9.86 -20.90
C VAL A 378 11.73 -9.16 -20.96
N LEU A 379 11.64 -8.00 -20.31
CA LEU A 379 10.45 -7.17 -20.41
C LEU A 379 10.50 -6.35 -21.70
N ASN A 380 9.43 -6.42 -22.46
CA ASN A 380 9.25 -5.68 -23.69
C ASN A 380 8.34 -4.48 -23.44
N PHE A 381 8.71 -3.29 -23.92
CA PHE A 381 7.90 -2.09 -23.68
C PHE A 381 7.72 -1.21 -24.90
N ASN A 382 6.64 -0.43 -24.88
CA ASN A 382 6.46 0.77 -25.72
C ASN A 382 6.09 1.98 -24.84
N HIS A 383 6.28 3.20 -25.34
CA HIS A 383 5.74 4.39 -24.70
C HIS A 383 5.31 5.45 -25.71
N THR A 384 4.36 6.30 -25.33
CA THR A 384 3.70 7.24 -26.26
C THR A 384 4.21 8.69 -26.16
N GLY A 385 5.10 8.97 -25.20
CA GLY A 385 5.61 10.33 -24.96
C GLY A 385 7.13 10.50 -25.08
N THR A 386 7.63 11.63 -24.58
CA THR A 386 9.04 12.05 -24.75
C THR A 386 9.71 12.36 -23.43
N SER A 387 9.39 13.48 -22.77
CA SER A 387 10.16 14.02 -21.65
C SER A 387 9.92 13.24 -20.34
N SER A 388 8.69 13.23 -19.80
CA SER A 388 8.37 12.51 -18.55
C SER A 388 8.56 11.01 -18.71
N GLU A 389 8.15 10.47 -19.86
CA GLU A 389 8.26 9.05 -20.17
C GLU A 389 9.73 8.62 -20.22
N ARG A 390 10.63 9.41 -20.83
CA ARG A 390 12.08 9.10 -20.80
C ARG A 390 12.68 9.19 -19.39
N GLY A 391 12.17 10.07 -18.52
CA GLY A 391 12.55 10.11 -17.10
C GLY A 391 12.23 8.79 -16.42
N ILE A 392 10.97 8.38 -16.50
CA ILE A 392 10.46 7.11 -15.97
C ILE A 392 11.20 5.91 -16.58
N LEU A 393 11.51 5.91 -17.89
CA LEU A 393 12.30 4.87 -18.54
C LEU A 393 13.69 4.72 -17.90
N ARG A 394 14.37 5.84 -17.61
CA ARG A 394 15.68 5.80 -16.94
C ARG A 394 15.55 5.24 -15.52
N GLY A 395 14.54 5.65 -14.77
CA GLY A 395 14.23 5.10 -13.46
C GLY A 395 13.96 3.60 -13.49
N LEU A 396 13.13 3.14 -14.43
CA LEU A 396 12.80 1.73 -14.64
C LEU A 396 14.03 0.91 -15.03
N ARG A 397 14.87 1.40 -15.95
CA ARG A 397 16.14 0.73 -16.30
C ARG A 397 17.08 0.59 -15.10
N TRP A 398 17.15 1.61 -14.25
CA TRP A 398 17.95 1.54 -13.03
C TRP A 398 17.46 0.43 -12.09
N VAL A 399 16.13 0.31 -11.89
CA VAL A 399 15.53 -0.75 -11.07
C VAL A 399 15.76 -2.14 -11.68
N LEU A 400 15.53 -2.30 -12.98
CA LEU A 400 15.75 -3.58 -13.66
C LEU A 400 17.21 -4.02 -13.64
N GLY A 401 18.15 -3.07 -13.59
CA GLY A 401 19.56 -3.35 -13.32
C GLY A 401 19.80 -3.93 -11.93
N GLN A 402 19.04 -3.53 -10.90
CA GLN A 402 19.11 -4.16 -9.57
C GLN A 402 18.47 -5.56 -9.57
N ALA A 403 17.51 -5.78 -10.46
CA ALA A 403 16.79 -7.04 -10.59
C ALA A 403 17.49 -8.08 -11.48
N ASN A 404 18.57 -7.70 -12.18
CA ASN A 404 19.17 -8.52 -13.24
C ASN A 404 18.13 -8.95 -14.30
N VAL A 405 17.32 -7.99 -14.77
CA VAL A 405 16.28 -8.17 -15.80
C VAL A 405 16.54 -7.27 -16.99
N ARG A 406 16.31 -7.79 -18.19
CA ARG A 406 16.51 -7.04 -19.45
C ARG A 406 15.25 -6.25 -19.82
N LEU A 407 15.42 -5.06 -20.40
CA LEU A 407 14.33 -4.22 -20.90
C LEU A 407 14.56 -3.86 -22.37
N ASP A 408 13.68 -4.36 -23.24
CA ASP A 408 13.76 -4.16 -24.69
C ASP A 408 12.61 -3.27 -25.19
N ASN A 409 12.90 -2.40 -26.14
CA ASN A 409 11.88 -1.54 -26.76
C ASN A 409 11.25 -2.24 -27.96
N GLY A 410 9.92 -2.27 -28.02
CA GLY A 410 9.18 -3.05 -29.02
C GLY A 410 9.16 -4.53 -28.66
N GLY A 411 9.16 -5.39 -29.67
CA GLY A 411 9.02 -6.84 -29.53
C GLY A 411 7.82 -7.38 -30.31
N ASP A 412 7.64 -8.69 -30.26
CA ASP A 412 6.46 -9.34 -30.83
C ASP A 412 5.25 -9.09 -29.93
N ALA A 413 4.08 -8.90 -30.54
CA ALA A 413 2.84 -8.72 -29.80
C ALA A 413 2.33 -10.06 -29.21
N PRO A 414 1.73 -10.05 -28.01
CA PRO A 414 1.55 -8.89 -27.14
C PRO A 414 2.86 -8.50 -26.42
N ILE A 415 3.22 -7.22 -26.51
CA ILE A 415 4.34 -6.61 -25.76
C ILE A 415 3.92 -6.52 -24.28
N ASP A 416 4.83 -6.72 -23.33
CA ASP A 416 4.48 -6.79 -21.90
C ASP A 416 3.74 -5.57 -21.40
N PHE A 417 4.18 -4.37 -21.79
CA PHE A 417 3.42 -3.18 -21.48
C PHE A 417 3.67 -2.01 -22.43
N ASN A 418 2.71 -1.11 -22.48
CA ASN A 418 2.98 0.28 -22.83
C ASN A 418 2.69 1.21 -21.66
N TYR A 419 3.28 2.41 -21.68
CA TYR A 419 2.96 3.43 -20.69
C TYR A 419 2.94 4.85 -21.26
N GLY A 420 2.22 5.72 -20.58
CA GLY A 420 2.07 7.13 -20.95
C GLY A 420 1.23 7.89 -19.94
N ARG A 421 1.15 9.21 -20.11
CA ARG A 421 0.32 10.06 -19.25
C ARG A 421 -1.15 9.65 -19.37
N ALA A 422 -1.96 9.98 -18.37
CA ALA A 422 -3.40 9.74 -18.41
C ALA A 422 -4.21 10.91 -18.98
N ASN A 423 -3.57 12.07 -19.16
CA ASN A 423 -4.22 13.34 -19.51
C ASN A 423 -5.10 13.24 -20.77
N THR A 424 -6.30 13.81 -20.68
CA THR A 424 -7.28 13.89 -21.78
C THR A 424 -7.31 15.24 -22.48
N GLU A 425 -6.83 16.31 -21.85
CA GLU A 425 -6.94 17.68 -22.38
C GLU A 425 -5.63 18.15 -23.02
N PHE A 426 -4.51 18.03 -22.32
CA PHE A 426 -3.19 18.50 -22.78
C PHE A 426 -2.32 17.33 -23.26
N GLU A 427 -1.83 17.44 -24.50
CA GLU A 427 -1.03 16.41 -25.18
C GLU A 427 -1.69 15.02 -25.16
N ALA A 428 -3.01 14.94 -25.39
CA ALA A 428 -3.78 13.70 -25.34
C ALA A 428 -3.23 12.56 -26.25
N HIS A 429 -2.48 12.90 -27.29
CA HIS A 429 -1.79 11.92 -28.15
C HIS A 429 -0.66 11.17 -27.44
N LYS A 430 -0.17 11.66 -26.29
CA LYS A 430 0.82 10.99 -25.41
C LYS A 430 0.17 10.13 -24.33
N ARG A 431 -1.14 9.88 -24.45
CA ARG A 431 -1.83 9.02 -23.50
C ARG A 431 -1.34 7.58 -23.65
N TYR A 432 -1.34 6.80 -22.56
CA TYR A 432 -1.25 5.34 -22.69
C TYR A 432 -2.34 4.81 -23.63
N ARG A 433 -2.08 3.69 -24.29
CA ARG A 433 -2.99 3.09 -25.28
C ARG A 433 -3.39 1.68 -24.85
N VAL A 434 -4.64 1.51 -24.45
CA VAL A 434 -5.22 0.20 -24.15
C VAL A 434 -5.52 -0.53 -25.46
N ALA A 435 -4.73 -1.56 -25.75
CA ALA A 435 -4.85 -2.39 -26.96
C ALA A 435 -4.43 -3.83 -26.62
N PRO A 436 -5.35 -4.68 -26.12
CA PRO A 436 -5.01 -6.02 -25.61
C PRO A 436 -4.37 -6.96 -26.64
N ASP A 437 -4.64 -6.75 -27.94
CA ASP A 437 -4.00 -7.51 -29.03
C ASP A 437 -2.53 -7.09 -29.25
N GLU A 438 -2.14 -5.90 -28.77
CA GLU A 438 -0.78 -5.35 -28.91
C GLU A 438 0.00 -5.37 -27.59
N PHE A 439 -0.68 -5.28 -26.43
CA PHE A 439 -0.07 -5.15 -25.11
C PHE A 439 -0.75 -6.04 -24.06
N ASN A 440 0.04 -6.69 -23.21
CA ASN A 440 -0.48 -7.37 -22.01
C ASN A 440 -1.09 -6.32 -21.06
N TYR A 441 -0.36 -5.23 -20.79
CA TYR A 441 -0.79 -4.14 -19.92
C TYR A 441 -0.56 -2.73 -20.48
N SER A 442 -1.39 -1.79 -20.04
CA SER A 442 -1.27 -0.37 -20.36
C SER A 442 -1.22 0.49 -19.11
N ILE A 443 -0.10 1.16 -18.88
CA ILE A 443 0.19 1.86 -17.64
C ILE A 443 -0.03 3.36 -17.81
N GLY A 444 -0.95 3.93 -17.03
CA GLY A 444 -1.25 5.35 -17.00
C GLY A 444 -0.76 6.02 -15.72
N PHE A 445 -0.30 7.27 -15.84
CA PHE A 445 0.10 8.08 -14.69
C PHE A 445 -0.39 9.53 -14.85
N PRO A 446 -0.67 10.26 -13.75
CA PRO A 446 -1.06 11.65 -13.87
C PRO A 446 0.15 12.48 -14.31
N MET A 447 -0.08 13.43 -15.20
CA MET A 447 0.96 14.37 -15.60
C MET A 447 1.38 15.22 -14.39
N GLN A 448 2.69 15.42 -14.21
CA GLN A 448 3.19 16.33 -13.18
C GLN A 448 2.73 17.76 -13.48
N ASP A 449 2.44 18.52 -12.42
CA ASP A 449 2.17 19.95 -12.57
C ASP A 449 3.48 20.68 -12.94
N ASN A 450 3.43 21.96 -13.29
CA ASN A 450 4.63 22.73 -13.59
C ASN A 450 5.42 23.08 -12.31
N SER A 451 6.75 23.16 -12.40
CA SER A 451 7.62 23.37 -11.23
C SER A 451 7.37 24.68 -10.47
N ASN A 452 6.77 25.69 -11.11
CA ASN A 452 6.44 26.96 -10.46
C ASN A 452 5.49 26.80 -9.25
N HIS A 453 4.63 25.77 -9.24
CA HIS A 453 3.73 25.46 -8.12
C HIS A 453 3.69 23.97 -7.74
N GLY A 454 4.32 23.10 -8.53
CA GLY A 454 4.15 21.67 -8.45
C GLY A 454 4.63 21.00 -7.16
N ASN A 455 5.67 21.56 -6.52
CA ASN A 455 6.11 21.09 -5.20
C ASN A 455 5.01 21.20 -4.13
N THR A 456 4.07 22.12 -4.32
CA THR A 456 2.90 22.30 -3.45
C THR A 456 1.69 21.54 -3.99
N SER A 457 1.31 21.74 -5.27
CA SER A 457 0.08 21.14 -5.81
C SER A 457 0.11 19.62 -5.84
N MET A 458 1.29 19.00 -6.01
CA MET A 458 1.42 17.54 -5.98
C MET A 458 1.17 16.93 -4.60
N LEU A 459 1.15 17.72 -3.51
CA LEU A 459 0.84 17.22 -2.16
C LEU A 459 -0.67 17.04 -1.91
N TYR A 460 -1.52 17.72 -2.68
CA TYR A 460 -3.00 17.73 -2.52
C TYR A 460 -3.72 16.82 -3.54
N GLY A 461 -3.00 16.32 -4.54
CA GLY A 461 -3.58 15.68 -5.73
C GLY A 461 -3.63 14.16 -5.73
N LEU A 462 -3.66 13.50 -4.56
CA LEU A 462 -3.79 12.05 -4.52
C LEU A 462 -5.20 11.65 -4.96
N ASP A 463 -6.23 12.29 -4.41
CA ASP A 463 -7.62 11.87 -4.65
C ASP A 463 -8.27 12.51 -5.88
N LYS A 464 -8.60 13.81 -5.79
CA LYS A 464 -9.44 14.49 -6.78
C LYS A 464 -9.17 15.99 -6.81
N ARG A 465 -9.23 16.57 -8.01
CA ARG A 465 -9.27 18.04 -8.20
C ARG A 465 -10.31 18.42 -9.24
N ARG A 466 -10.91 19.60 -9.10
CA ARG A 466 -11.92 20.20 -10.00
C ARG A 466 -13.24 19.43 -10.17
N SER A 467 -13.20 18.22 -10.72
CA SER A 467 -14.40 17.48 -11.14
C SER A 467 -14.20 15.96 -11.09
N ASN A 468 -15.29 15.22 -11.30
CA ASN A 468 -15.31 13.76 -11.30
C ASN A 468 -14.61 13.11 -12.52
N ASP A 469 -14.50 13.85 -13.63
CA ASP A 469 -13.95 13.34 -14.89
C ASP A 469 -12.45 13.59 -15.05
N GLU A 470 -11.88 14.40 -14.16
CA GLU A 470 -10.48 14.80 -14.14
C GLU A 470 -9.55 13.60 -13.84
N ASN A 471 -8.43 13.54 -14.54
CA ASN A 471 -7.46 12.43 -14.52
C ASN A 471 -6.01 12.89 -14.32
N GLY A 472 -5.84 14.09 -13.78
CA GLY A 472 -4.57 14.67 -13.44
C GLY A 472 -4.28 14.54 -11.96
N THR A 473 -4.91 13.61 -11.24
CA THR A 473 -4.67 13.17 -9.85
C THR A 473 -4.46 11.65 -9.82
N ASP A 474 -3.88 11.08 -8.75
CA ASP A 474 -3.57 9.63 -8.73
C ASP A 474 -4.85 8.79 -8.83
N LEU A 475 -5.85 9.07 -7.99
CA LEU A 475 -7.15 8.38 -8.06
C LEU A 475 -7.99 8.86 -9.24
N GLY A 476 -7.80 10.08 -9.75
CA GLY A 476 -8.40 10.51 -11.01
C GLY A 476 -8.03 9.59 -12.17
N VAL A 477 -6.77 9.16 -12.28
CA VAL A 477 -6.34 8.17 -13.28
C VAL A 477 -7.01 6.83 -13.06
N ALA A 478 -6.93 6.29 -11.84
CA ALA A 478 -7.47 4.96 -11.53
C ALA A 478 -9.00 4.88 -11.74
N ARG A 479 -9.74 5.90 -11.28
CA ARG A 479 -11.19 6.00 -11.47
C ARG A 479 -11.55 6.15 -12.93
N LYS A 480 -10.75 6.91 -13.69
CA LYS A 480 -10.95 7.02 -15.13
C LYS A 480 -10.79 5.66 -15.84
N MET A 481 -9.78 4.87 -15.51
CA MET A 481 -9.59 3.52 -16.08
C MET A 481 -10.79 2.62 -15.80
N ALA A 482 -11.31 2.64 -14.57
CA ALA A 482 -12.48 1.87 -14.19
C ALA A 482 -13.74 2.34 -14.94
N ARG A 483 -14.00 3.65 -14.97
CA ARG A 483 -15.17 4.25 -15.64
C ARG A 483 -15.19 3.96 -17.14
N ASP A 484 -14.05 4.01 -17.79
CA ASP A 484 -13.94 3.83 -19.24
C ASP A 484 -13.84 2.34 -19.64
N GLY A 485 -13.93 1.40 -18.69
CA GLY A 485 -13.90 -0.03 -18.96
C GLY A 485 -12.54 -0.54 -19.44
N GLU A 486 -11.45 0.10 -19.01
CA GLU A 486 -10.09 -0.20 -19.45
C GLU A 486 -9.44 -1.37 -18.67
N LEU A 487 -10.07 -1.81 -17.58
CA LEU A 487 -9.67 -3.00 -16.81
C LEU A 487 -10.16 -4.28 -17.52
N PRO A 488 -9.39 -5.40 -17.49
CA PRO A 488 -8.24 -5.67 -16.64
C PRO A 488 -6.88 -5.32 -17.27
N HIS A 489 -6.82 -4.60 -18.39
CA HIS A 489 -5.57 -4.34 -19.10
C HIS A 489 -4.87 -3.04 -18.65
N ALA A 490 -5.62 -2.07 -18.13
CA ALA A 490 -5.03 -0.82 -17.64
C ALA A 490 -4.50 -0.93 -16.19
N ARG A 491 -3.42 -0.19 -15.89
CA ARG A 491 -2.83 -0.04 -14.55
C ARG A 491 -2.46 1.41 -14.25
N ALA A 492 -2.70 1.87 -13.04
CA ALA A 492 -2.39 3.24 -12.62
C ALA A 492 -1.10 3.32 -11.80
N VAL A 493 -0.28 4.34 -12.04
CA VAL A 493 0.89 4.66 -11.19
C VAL A 493 0.59 5.93 -10.39
N PRO A 494 0.61 5.85 -9.04
CA PRO A 494 0.24 6.97 -8.17
C PRO A 494 1.45 7.85 -7.88
N ILE A 495 1.91 8.61 -8.89
CA ILE A 495 3.15 9.41 -8.82
C ILE A 495 3.12 10.41 -7.64
N ARG A 496 1.98 11.02 -7.34
CA ARG A 496 1.89 11.98 -6.23
C ARG A 496 2.01 11.29 -4.88
N THR A 497 1.41 10.12 -4.74
CA THR A 497 1.55 9.26 -3.56
C THR A 497 3.01 8.89 -3.34
N LEU A 498 3.71 8.48 -4.41
CA LEU A 498 5.14 8.16 -4.33
C LEU A 498 5.95 9.37 -3.88
N PHE A 499 5.70 10.54 -4.47
CA PHE A 499 6.38 11.78 -4.08
C PHE A 499 6.16 12.11 -2.60
N VAL A 500 4.91 12.09 -2.14
CA VAL A 500 4.56 12.43 -0.76
C VAL A 500 5.18 11.43 0.23
N ARG A 501 5.14 10.13 -0.08
CA ARG A 501 5.79 9.11 0.76
C ARG A 501 7.30 9.26 0.82
N MET A 502 7.95 9.64 -0.28
CA MET A 502 9.39 9.95 -0.26
C MET A 502 9.70 11.13 0.66
N LYS A 503 8.82 12.14 0.75
CA LYS A 503 9.01 13.30 1.64
C LYS A 503 8.93 12.96 3.13
N GLU A 504 8.34 11.82 3.51
CA GLU A 504 8.37 11.35 4.89
C GLU A 504 9.80 11.03 5.35
N PHE A 505 10.65 10.58 4.42
CA PHE A 505 12.08 10.32 4.65
C PHE A 505 12.97 11.49 4.24
N LEU A 506 12.53 12.26 3.25
CA LEU A 506 13.30 13.33 2.62
C LEU A 506 12.47 14.63 2.62
N PRO A 507 12.31 15.33 3.76
CA PRO A 507 11.39 16.46 3.88
C PRO A 507 11.63 17.57 2.85
N ASN A 508 12.89 17.80 2.48
CA ASN A 508 13.32 18.84 1.53
C ASN A 508 13.31 18.38 0.05
N LEU A 509 12.85 17.16 -0.24
CA LEU A 509 12.79 16.66 -1.61
C LEU A 509 11.84 17.52 -2.47
N SER A 510 12.37 17.96 -3.62
CA SER A 510 11.60 18.56 -4.72
C SER A 510 11.07 17.46 -5.64
N ALA A 511 9.85 17.61 -6.14
CA ALA A 511 9.28 16.79 -7.19
C ALA A 511 10.00 16.96 -8.54
N TYR A 512 10.87 17.96 -8.67
CA TYR A 512 11.54 18.33 -9.92
C TYR A 512 13.07 18.29 -9.81
N ALA A 513 13.70 17.86 -10.90
CA ALA A 513 15.15 17.97 -11.12
C ALA A 513 15.55 19.32 -11.72
N ASP A 514 14.64 19.94 -12.48
CA ASP A 514 14.81 21.26 -13.10
C ASP A 514 13.46 22.01 -13.17
N GLY A 515 13.32 22.99 -14.05
CA GLY A 515 12.08 23.77 -14.20
C GLY A 515 10.87 22.99 -14.74
N TRP A 516 11.01 21.72 -15.13
CA TRP A 516 9.92 20.95 -15.76
C TRP A 516 9.97 19.44 -15.51
N HIS A 517 11.17 18.87 -15.49
CA HIS A 517 11.37 17.44 -15.41
C HIS A 517 11.22 16.95 -13.97
N MET A 518 10.57 15.79 -13.85
CA MET A 518 10.43 15.10 -12.58
C MET A 518 11.80 14.77 -11.98
N ASN A 519 11.88 14.76 -10.65
CA ASN A 519 13.09 14.41 -9.92
C ASN A 519 13.53 12.98 -10.28
N HIS A 520 14.83 12.77 -10.49
CA HIS A 520 15.38 11.46 -10.88
C HIS A 520 15.12 10.35 -9.86
N ASP A 521 15.02 10.67 -8.57
CA ASP A 521 14.68 9.69 -7.56
C ASP A 521 13.17 9.40 -7.59
N LEU A 522 12.32 10.37 -7.90
CA LEU A 522 10.89 10.11 -8.16
C LEU A 522 10.68 9.27 -9.44
N ASP A 523 11.52 9.45 -10.47
CA ASP A 523 11.56 8.55 -11.63
C ASP A 523 11.90 7.10 -11.20
N LYS A 524 12.88 6.90 -10.30
CA LYS A 524 13.24 5.57 -9.76
C LYS A 524 12.13 4.96 -8.92
N ALA A 525 11.47 5.75 -8.06
CA ALA A 525 10.31 5.28 -7.29
C ALA A 525 9.17 4.83 -8.22
N THR A 526 8.92 5.59 -9.29
CA THR A 526 7.94 5.23 -10.33
C THR A 526 8.34 3.94 -11.05
N GLY A 527 9.61 3.80 -11.42
CA GLY A 527 10.16 2.58 -12.03
C GLY A 527 10.02 1.35 -11.12
N ALA A 528 10.31 1.50 -9.82
CA ALA A 528 10.17 0.44 -8.83
C ALA A 528 8.71 0.02 -8.65
N PHE A 529 7.81 0.99 -8.60
CA PHE A 529 6.37 0.74 -8.56
C PHE A 529 5.90 -0.03 -9.80
N MET A 530 6.30 0.40 -11.00
CA MET A 530 5.93 -0.27 -12.25
C MET A 530 6.46 -1.70 -12.32
N TYR A 531 7.74 -1.91 -12.01
CA TYR A 531 8.36 -3.24 -12.04
C TYR A 531 7.65 -4.20 -11.09
N THR A 532 7.46 -3.77 -9.83
CA THR A 532 6.80 -4.56 -8.79
C THR A 532 5.35 -4.84 -9.16
N MET A 533 4.62 -3.86 -9.69
CA MET A 533 3.23 -4.05 -10.10
C MET A 533 3.08 -5.03 -11.26
N LEU A 534 3.98 -4.98 -12.25
CA LEU A 534 3.93 -5.86 -13.41
C LEU A 534 4.31 -7.30 -13.07
N THR A 535 5.33 -7.48 -12.24
CA THR A 535 5.96 -8.80 -12.02
C THR A 535 5.61 -9.42 -10.68
N GLY A 536 5.34 -8.61 -9.66
CA GLY A 536 5.27 -9.03 -8.27
C GLY A 536 6.63 -9.20 -7.60
N HIS A 537 7.74 -8.97 -8.31
CA HIS A 537 9.08 -9.27 -7.80
C HIS A 537 9.64 -8.14 -6.92
N CYS A 538 10.53 -8.47 -5.98
CA CYS A 538 11.30 -7.48 -5.25
C CYS A 538 12.74 -7.38 -5.77
N ALA A 539 13.16 -6.18 -6.16
CA ALA A 539 14.53 -5.87 -6.59
C ALA A 539 15.27 -4.91 -5.63
N LEU A 540 14.74 -4.70 -4.42
CA LEU A 540 15.33 -3.77 -3.46
C LEU A 540 16.67 -4.33 -2.95
N PRO A 541 17.81 -3.66 -3.21
CA PRO A 541 19.10 -4.09 -2.67
C PRO A 541 19.17 -3.77 -1.17
N ASP A 542 20.26 -4.21 -0.54
CA ASP A 542 20.50 -3.91 0.87
C ASP A 542 20.61 -2.39 1.11
N GLU A 543 20.19 -1.94 2.30
CA GLU A 543 20.22 -0.53 2.66
C GLU A 543 21.66 0.00 2.70
N PRO A 544 21.98 1.10 2.00
CA PRO A 544 23.27 1.75 2.11
C PRO A 544 23.57 2.22 3.54
N ALA A 545 24.78 2.00 4.01
CA ALA A 545 25.18 2.34 5.38
C ALA A 545 25.20 3.84 5.68
N ASP A 546 25.50 4.68 4.67
CA ASP A 546 25.50 6.13 4.79
C ASP A 546 24.13 6.70 4.43
N GLN A 547 23.34 7.05 5.44
CA GLN A 547 21.97 7.56 5.28
C GLN A 547 21.89 9.00 4.75
N ASP A 548 23.02 9.71 4.60
CA ASP A 548 23.07 11.05 4.00
C ASP A 548 23.50 11.02 2.52
N SER A 549 23.82 9.83 1.99
CA SER A 549 24.35 9.64 0.64
C SER A 549 23.29 9.75 -0.46
N ASN A 550 23.75 10.02 -1.70
CA ASN A 550 22.84 9.97 -2.86
C ASN A 550 22.34 8.54 -3.12
N GLU A 551 23.16 7.56 -2.78
CA GLU A 551 22.88 6.13 -2.86
C GLU A 551 21.72 5.76 -1.94
N TRP A 552 21.76 6.20 -0.67
CA TRP A 552 20.65 5.99 0.26
C TRP A 552 19.38 6.72 -0.20
N ARG A 553 19.50 7.94 -0.72
CA ARG A 553 18.35 8.66 -1.29
C ARG A 553 17.68 7.89 -2.43
N SER A 554 18.47 7.32 -3.34
CA SER A 554 17.98 6.45 -4.41
C SER A 554 17.41 5.12 -3.89
N TRP A 555 18.00 4.56 -2.85
CA TRP A 555 17.49 3.37 -2.18
C TRP A 555 16.12 3.62 -1.53
N ILE A 556 15.93 4.75 -0.84
CA ILE A 556 14.63 5.17 -0.30
C ILE A 556 13.59 5.30 -1.42
N ALA A 557 13.98 5.88 -2.56
CA ALA A 557 13.08 5.96 -3.70
C ALA A 557 12.63 4.58 -4.19
N HIS A 558 13.58 3.64 -4.33
CA HIS A 558 13.29 2.25 -4.68
C HIS A 558 12.35 1.61 -3.65
N LYS A 559 12.69 1.71 -2.37
CA LYS A 559 11.90 1.18 -1.24
C LYS A 559 10.47 1.69 -1.28
N VAL A 560 10.28 3.01 -1.41
CA VAL A 560 8.95 3.63 -1.48
C VAL A 560 8.17 3.11 -2.68
N GLY A 561 8.78 3.00 -3.86
CA GLY A 561 8.14 2.45 -5.05
C GLY A 561 7.69 1.00 -4.88
N TYR A 562 8.59 0.13 -4.39
CA TYR A 562 8.33 -1.28 -4.12
C TYR A 562 7.23 -1.46 -3.06
N GLU A 563 7.39 -0.85 -1.88
CA GLU A 563 6.45 -1.00 -0.78
C GLU A 563 5.06 -0.48 -1.16
N THR A 564 4.97 0.66 -1.85
CA THR A 564 3.68 1.19 -2.29
C THR A 564 2.99 0.25 -3.26
N ALA A 565 3.70 -0.29 -4.26
CA ALA A 565 3.11 -1.25 -5.20
C ALA A 565 2.61 -2.49 -4.46
N TRP A 566 3.44 -3.06 -3.59
CA TRP A 566 3.10 -4.27 -2.83
C TRP A 566 1.85 -4.08 -1.96
N GLN A 567 1.81 -3.00 -1.19
CA GLN A 567 0.69 -2.69 -0.29
C GLN A 567 -0.62 -2.50 -1.08
N LEU A 568 -0.59 -1.79 -2.22
CA LEU A 568 -1.78 -1.60 -3.06
C LEU A 568 -2.25 -2.92 -3.72
N MET A 569 -1.31 -3.75 -4.18
CA MET A 569 -1.61 -5.04 -4.82
C MET A 569 -2.13 -6.10 -3.86
N HIS A 570 -1.66 -6.11 -2.61
CA HIS A 570 -1.94 -7.21 -1.68
C HIS A 570 -2.82 -6.82 -0.49
N LEU A 571 -3.17 -5.53 -0.36
CA LEU A 571 -3.95 -5.00 0.78
C LEU A 571 -3.24 -5.19 2.13
N THR A 572 -1.91 -5.06 2.15
CA THR A 572 -1.09 -5.33 3.34
C THR A 572 -0.51 -4.04 3.93
N GLY A 573 -0.17 -4.07 5.21
CA GLY A 573 0.58 -3.00 5.88
C GLY A 573 2.09 -3.09 5.68
N THR A 574 2.60 -4.29 5.44
CA THR A 574 4.03 -4.54 5.22
C THR A 574 4.29 -5.20 3.87
N ALA A 575 5.47 -4.94 3.31
CA ALA A 575 5.99 -5.66 2.16
C ALA A 575 7.14 -6.58 2.61
N PRO A 576 7.09 -7.89 2.32
CA PRO A 576 8.10 -8.85 2.77
C PRO A 576 9.42 -8.72 2.00
N CYS A 577 9.36 -8.18 0.78
CA CYS A 577 10.46 -8.20 -0.19
C CYS A 577 11.09 -9.59 -0.29
N PHE A 578 10.31 -10.55 -0.78
CA PHE A 578 10.83 -11.84 -1.21
C PHE A 578 11.65 -11.63 -2.49
N ARG A 579 12.97 -11.70 -2.36
CA ARG A 579 13.92 -11.44 -3.44
C ARG A 579 14.32 -12.78 -4.05
N VAL A 580 13.84 -13.05 -5.25
CA VAL A 580 14.31 -14.16 -6.09
C VAL A 580 14.96 -13.55 -7.31
N LEU A 581 16.28 -13.45 -7.29
CA LEU A 581 17.03 -12.71 -8.30
C LEU A 581 17.84 -13.68 -9.17
N PRO A 582 17.81 -13.54 -10.50
CA PRO A 582 18.71 -14.26 -11.38
C PRO A 582 20.15 -13.79 -11.20
N GLU A 583 21.08 -14.66 -11.55
CA GLU A 583 22.51 -14.35 -11.52
C GLU A 583 22.88 -13.15 -12.42
N SER A 584 22.24 -13.03 -13.59
CA SER A 584 22.46 -11.91 -14.52
C SER A 584 21.26 -11.69 -15.46
N ALA A 585 21.23 -10.52 -16.10
CA ALA A 585 20.20 -10.18 -17.10
C ALA A 585 20.29 -11.04 -18.37
N ASP A 586 21.47 -11.61 -18.67
CA ASP A 586 21.69 -12.48 -19.81
C ASP A 586 21.42 -13.96 -19.48
N SER A 587 21.20 -14.29 -18.20
CA SER A 587 20.78 -15.61 -17.74
C SER A 587 19.30 -15.83 -18.10
N VAL A 588 19.05 -16.06 -19.38
CA VAL A 588 17.72 -16.27 -19.97
C VAL A 588 17.50 -17.72 -20.44
N SER A 589 18.57 -18.52 -20.46
CA SER A 589 18.56 -19.88 -20.96
C SER A 589 19.35 -20.85 -20.10
N ILE A 590 18.93 -22.11 -20.08
CA ILE A 590 19.61 -23.22 -19.40
C ILE A 590 20.14 -24.17 -20.47
N GLY A 591 21.44 -24.46 -20.44
CA GLY A 591 22.11 -25.33 -21.41
C GLY A 591 23.22 -26.16 -20.77
N ALA A 592 23.72 -27.19 -21.48
CA ALA A 592 24.75 -28.09 -20.95
C ALA A 592 26.05 -27.39 -20.55
N ASN A 593 26.36 -26.26 -21.20
CA ASN A 593 27.52 -25.41 -20.90
C ASN A 593 27.13 -24.05 -20.30
N HIS A 594 25.83 -23.86 -20.01
CA HIS A 594 25.25 -22.62 -19.52
C HIS A 594 24.28 -22.94 -18.38
N PRO A 595 24.81 -23.36 -17.20
CA PRO A 595 23.98 -23.46 -16.01
C PRO A 595 23.44 -22.07 -15.66
N ALA A 596 22.29 -22.02 -15.00
CA ALA A 596 21.71 -20.78 -14.50
C ALA A 596 21.58 -20.87 -12.98
N ALA A 597 21.73 -19.74 -12.30
CA ALA A 597 21.54 -19.67 -10.86
C ALA A 597 20.56 -18.56 -10.47
N LEU A 598 19.93 -18.75 -9.31
CA LEU A 598 19.15 -17.73 -8.61
C LEU A 598 19.73 -17.48 -7.22
N SER A 599 19.64 -16.25 -6.76
CA SER A 599 19.84 -15.88 -5.36
C SER A 599 18.48 -15.63 -4.72
N ILE A 600 18.24 -16.25 -3.55
CA ILE A 600 17.01 -16.09 -2.77
C ILE A 600 17.32 -15.47 -1.41
N SER A 601 16.59 -14.43 -1.03
CA SER A 601 16.63 -13.80 0.29
C SER A 601 15.36 -12.98 0.56
N PHE A 602 15.29 -12.36 1.74
CA PHE A 602 14.27 -11.40 2.12
C PHE A 602 14.91 -10.09 2.57
N ALA A 603 14.26 -8.94 2.33
CA ALA A 603 14.71 -7.68 2.92
C ALA A 603 14.09 -7.41 4.30
N LYS A 604 12.95 -8.07 4.62
CA LYS A 604 12.29 -7.97 5.92
C LYS A 604 12.54 -9.21 6.76
N GLU A 605 12.87 -9.01 8.03
CA GLU A 605 13.05 -10.07 9.02
C GLU A 605 11.73 -10.80 9.29
N PRO A 606 11.67 -12.14 9.19
CA PRO A 606 10.49 -12.92 9.52
C PRO A 606 10.42 -13.25 11.02
N ARG A 607 9.21 -13.32 11.57
CA ARG A 607 8.96 -13.68 13.00
C ARG A 607 8.95 -15.19 13.23
N HIS A 608 8.75 -15.97 12.18
CA HIS A 608 8.81 -17.43 12.19
C HIS A 608 9.64 -17.91 11.01
N PRO A 609 10.24 -19.12 11.08
CA PRO A 609 10.96 -19.68 9.94
C PRO A 609 10.11 -19.70 8.67
N VAL A 610 10.74 -19.39 7.54
CA VAL A 610 10.13 -19.39 6.20
C VAL A 610 10.82 -20.48 5.39
N THR A 611 10.05 -21.48 4.97
CA THR A 611 10.52 -22.52 4.05
C THR A 611 10.21 -22.08 2.63
N VAL A 612 11.20 -22.07 1.75
CA VAL A 612 11.05 -21.78 0.32
C VAL A 612 11.21 -23.09 -0.45
N THR A 613 10.15 -23.52 -1.13
CA THR A 613 10.19 -24.69 -2.02
C THR A 613 10.30 -24.23 -3.47
N LEU A 614 11.23 -24.81 -4.21
CA LEU A 614 11.42 -24.54 -5.64
C LEU A 614 10.90 -25.69 -6.50
N THR A 615 10.18 -25.35 -7.56
CA THR A 615 9.59 -26.31 -8.50
C THR A 615 9.72 -25.82 -9.93
N THR A 616 9.79 -26.75 -10.90
CA THR A 616 9.76 -26.44 -12.34
C THR A 616 8.48 -26.92 -12.99
N GLU A 617 7.84 -26.05 -13.77
CA GLU A 617 6.76 -26.39 -14.70
C GLU A 617 7.32 -26.50 -16.13
N GLY A 618 6.88 -27.50 -16.90
CA GLY A 618 7.34 -27.72 -18.29
C GLY A 618 8.25 -28.92 -18.52
N GLY A 619 8.54 -29.75 -17.50
CA GLY A 619 9.12 -31.10 -17.64
C GLY A 619 10.31 -31.39 -16.73
N ALA A 620 10.65 -32.68 -16.58
CA ALA A 620 11.73 -33.20 -15.71
C ALA A 620 13.18 -32.85 -16.18
N ALA A 621 13.29 -31.84 -17.03
CA ALA A 621 14.48 -31.46 -17.80
C ALA A 621 15.54 -30.71 -17.01
N VAL A 622 15.15 -30.08 -15.90
CA VAL A 622 16.01 -29.20 -15.12
C VAL A 622 16.07 -29.72 -13.69
N GLY A 623 17.27 -30.00 -13.20
CA GLY A 623 17.56 -30.26 -11.80
C GLY A 623 17.73 -28.93 -11.07
N ILE A 624 17.20 -28.86 -9.85
CA ILE A 624 17.31 -27.71 -8.95
C ILE A 624 18.08 -28.18 -7.71
N ASP A 625 19.17 -27.51 -7.35
CA ASP A 625 19.92 -27.81 -6.13
C ASP A 625 20.34 -26.53 -5.39
N PRO A 626 19.93 -26.34 -4.12
CA PRO A 626 18.92 -27.11 -3.39
C PRO A 626 17.50 -26.77 -3.87
N SER A 627 16.56 -27.72 -3.78
CA SER A 627 15.13 -27.49 -4.10
C SER A 627 14.33 -26.92 -2.92
N GLU A 628 14.94 -26.80 -1.75
CA GLU A 628 14.33 -26.26 -0.54
C GLU A 628 15.35 -25.41 0.23
N LEU A 629 14.91 -24.24 0.70
CA LEU A 629 15.70 -23.33 1.54
C LEU A 629 14.92 -22.98 2.80
N VAL A 630 15.62 -22.73 3.90
CA VAL A 630 15.01 -22.27 5.16
C VAL A 630 15.64 -20.95 5.57
N PHE A 631 14.77 -19.95 5.77
CA PHE A 631 15.12 -18.63 6.26
C PHE A 631 14.56 -18.41 7.65
N THR A 632 15.32 -17.72 8.48
CA THR A 632 15.10 -17.42 9.90
C THR A 632 15.44 -15.95 10.13
N ALA A 633 15.15 -15.44 11.33
CA ALA A 633 15.56 -14.10 11.74
C ALA A 633 17.08 -13.84 11.61
N GLU A 634 17.92 -14.89 11.67
CA GLU A 634 19.37 -14.75 11.62
C GLU A 634 19.96 -14.73 10.20
N ASN A 635 19.27 -15.29 9.21
CA ASN A 635 19.81 -15.48 7.86
C ASN A 635 18.90 -14.96 6.73
N TYR A 636 17.74 -14.37 7.03
CA TYR A 636 16.76 -13.92 6.03
C TYR A 636 17.38 -13.01 4.96
N ASN A 637 18.30 -12.12 5.36
CA ASN A 637 18.93 -11.13 4.50
C ASN A 637 20.18 -11.65 3.78
N THR A 638 20.65 -12.86 4.08
CA THR A 638 21.81 -13.46 3.42
C THR A 638 21.36 -14.21 2.18
N PRO A 639 21.79 -13.81 0.96
CA PRO A 639 21.44 -14.52 -0.27
C PRO A 639 21.90 -15.97 -0.26
N GLN A 640 20.97 -16.89 -0.51
CA GLN A 640 21.23 -18.31 -0.71
C GLN A 640 21.11 -18.63 -2.20
N VAL A 641 22.08 -19.37 -2.75
CA VAL A 641 22.15 -19.66 -4.19
C VAL A 641 21.47 -20.99 -4.49
N VAL A 642 20.68 -21.00 -5.56
CA VAL A 642 20.07 -22.19 -6.14
C VAL A 642 20.58 -22.36 -7.56
N GLU A 643 21.18 -23.52 -7.83
CA GLU A 643 21.72 -23.87 -9.14
C GLU A 643 20.69 -24.67 -9.95
N MET A 644 20.62 -24.35 -11.25
CA MET A 644 19.80 -25.05 -12.23
C MET A 644 20.70 -25.72 -13.27
N SER A 645 20.49 -27.01 -13.48
CA SER A 645 21.27 -27.81 -14.43
C SER A 645 20.37 -28.71 -15.28
N LEU A 646 20.83 -29.10 -16.47
CA LEU A 646 20.05 -30.01 -17.32
C LEU A 646 20.12 -31.46 -16.82
N ASN A 647 18.96 -32.08 -16.70
CA ASN A 647 18.79 -33.51 -16.48
C ASN A 647 18.83 -34.24 -17.83
N GLY A 648 20.02 -34.65 -18.26
CA GLY A 648 20.21 -35.48 -19.46
C GLY A 648 20.04 -34.71 -20.77
N GLN A 649 19.58 -35.41 -21.82
CA GLN A 649 19.38 -34.83 -23.16
C GLN A 649 17.92 -34.42 -23.32
N THR A 650 17.59 -33.18 -23.01
CA THR A 650 16.22 -32.66 -23.12
C THR A 650 16.05 -31.81 -24.39
N PRO A 651 14.87 -31.83 -25.04
CA PRO A 651 14.62 -31.00 -26.22
C PRO A 651 14.54 -29.53 -25.84
N ASP A 652 14.73 -28.66 -26.83
CA ASP A 652 14.51 -27.22 -26.67
C ASP A 652 13.06 -26.96 -26.25
N GLN A 653 12.88 -26.29 -25.12
CA GLN A 653 11.57 -26.02 -24.54
C GLN A 653 11.62 -24.82 -23.60
N THR A 654 10.46 -24.33 -23.17
CA THR A 654 10.36 -23.32 -22.11
C THR A 654 10.07 -23.99 -20.78
N VAL A 655 10.76 -23.56 -19.72
CA VAL A 655 10.54 -24.02 -18.35
C VAL A 655 10.29 -22.81 -17.46
N THR A 656 9.30 -22.89 -16.59
CA THR A 656 9.04 -21.86 -15.57
C THR A 656 9.44 -22.41 -14.21
N LEU A 657 10.40 -21.74 -13.56
CA LEU A 657 10.73 -22.01 -12.17
C LEU A 657 9.77 -21.21 -11.29
N SER A 658 9.22 -21.87 -10.27
CA SER A 658 8.42 -21.25 -9.22
C SER A 658 9.09 -21.44 -7.86
N ALA A 659 9.28 -20.35 -7.12
CA ALA A 659 9.63 -20.37 -5.71
C ALA A 659 8.39 -20.03 -4.89
N GLN A 660 8.07 -20.85 -3.88
CA GLN A 660 6.90 -20.66 -3.02
C GLN A 660 7.29 -20.74 -1.54
N THR A 661 6.76 -19.82 -0.74
CA THR A 661 7.03 -19.76 0.70
C THR A 661 5.95 -20.46 1.53
N GLN A 662 6.36 -21.14 2.60
CA GLN A 662 5.48 -21.61 3.68
C GLN A 662 6.02 -21.09 5.02
N SER A 663 5.16 -20.47 5.82
CA SER A 663 5.51 -19.96 7.16
C SER A 663 4.29 -19.82 8.06
N ASN A 664 4.52 -19.83 9.38
CA ASN A 664 3.54 -19.36 10.36
C ASN A 664 3.54 -17.83 10.50
N ASP A 665 4.56 -17.14 9.96
CA ASP A 665 4.48 -15.68 9.80
C ASP A 665 3.70 -15.38 8.53
N ILE A 666 2.47 -14.90 8.70
CA ILE A 666 1.55 -14.80 7.56
C ILE A 666 2.00 -13.78 6.52
N GLY A 667 2.80 -12.78 6.89
CA GLY A 667 3.40 -11.85 5.93
C GLY A 667 4.36 -12.53 4.94
N PHE A 668 4.83 -13.74 5.28
CA PHE A 668 5.76 -14.56 4.50
C PHE A 668 5.14 -15.89 4.06
N ASN A 669 3.85 -16.14 4.29
CA ASN A 669 3.21 -17.38 3.91
C ASN A 669 2.55 -17.26 2.53
N GLY A 670 2.77 -18.25 1.65
CA GLY A 670 2.13 -18.29 0.34
C GLY A 670 2.60 -17.25 -0.67
N LEU A 671 3.72 -16.55 -0.43
CA LEU A 671 4.40 -15.75 -1.44
C LEU A 671 4.89 -16.66 -2.57
N THR A 672 4.84 -16.14 -3.79
CA THR A 672 5.30 -16.83 -4.99
C THR A 672 6.10 -15.89 -5.88
N ASP A 673 7.20 -16.38 -6.44
CA ASP A 673 7.99 -15.69 -7.46
C ASP A 673 8.26 -16.68 -8.61
N ARG A 674 8.26 -16.20 -9.86
CA ARG A 674 8.32 -17.06 -11.05
C ARG A 674 9.23 -16.48 -12.13
N TRP A 675 10.05 -17.35 -12.72
CA TRP A 675 10.96 -16.99 -13.81
C TRP A 675 10.92 -18.00 -14.94
N THR A 676 10.77 -17.50 -16.16
CA THR A 676 10.65 -18.34 -17.37
C THR A 676 11.96 -18.41 -18.16
N TYR A 677 12.52 -19.60 -18.35
CA TYR A 677 13.79 -19.84 -19.06
C TYR A 677 13.58 -20.62 -20.36
N SER A 678 14.42 -20.35 -21.36
CA SER A 678 14.57 -21.22 -22.53
C SER A 678 15.59 -22.33 -22.26
N VAL A 679 15.19 -23.59 -22.38
CA VAL A 679 16.11 -24.72 -22.38
C VAL A 679 16.68 -24.91 -23.78
N THR A 680 18.00 -24.98 -23.89
CA THR A 680 18.73 -25.15 -25.15
C THR A 680 19.71 -26.31 -25.06
N ARG A 681 19.75 -27.14 -26.11
CA ARG A 681 20.60 -28.33 -26.17
C ARG A 681 22.10 -28.05 -26.28
#